data_AF-A0A3D4CV99-F1
#
_entry.id   AF-A0A3D4CV99-F1
#
_cell.length_a   1.000
_cell.length_b   1.000
_cell.length_c   1.000
_cell.angle_alpha   90.00
_cell.angle_beta   90.00
_cell.angle_gamma   90.00
#
_symmetry.space_group_name_H-M   'P 1'
#
loop_
_entity.id
_entity.type
_entity.pdbx_description
1 polymer ?
#
loop_
_entity_poly.entity_id
_entity_poly.type
_entity_poly.pdbx_seq_one_letter_code
_entity_poly.pdbx_strand_id
1 'polypeptide(L)'
;MYNANTLTDRPMNLQSAMTNTKGRRRRGFSLVTTITIMVLLSLIAIGLLSLSTITLRSSTSELAQLEAQSNARLALMVAIGELQTHLGPDQRVSAEAGVLDKEPDPYNAAGIQGIKHPHWVGVWSTEWVPPGSDGINKSPWVRDDVEGGLSDQRFTGAAGRAFDRERDILSYLISGNEGGRAELGVDLIEAEAWEGDQIELVGDGTVATTEEHVVAPRVSTRNDKDLVTGGYAYWVGDLGVRANVAMVDAYNLDSPVRGPNPDGMERLLNPQDTAAKQLDGINNDLTDEEVRKLFSRKTVELTDGVPSRENAVRKKRAFHHLTTQSKAVLCNVRQGGLLRDLTAYIHDRRGTIRDLRADGRIVSQGINDLDNMIGPANAAVAREQGTTWGRTKYRDIAPTFALVRNWALAGRGLQYAERDTNMVDPAPPTPEDIANGTLRGMNDGVNVYDGGNLRPASFLPFVEPNLFPVMTEASVYYNLATYPESAGPGAGNVLRVCIYPRVALWNPYNVAINTHNMCATVFVNGNKDVRVSYADRSAPKIVPIPFGRGSTKITNGAQARGPDPSPGHYVGWMLLSLQPTTIQPGETLVFSPRQHSEYQLFDVARNVLSASVAPDPSIYFWQDMRVRDTSNRVIHTSVPRSFIEFPGPGNQSGGDNYMMSLKSAGRARSFNDSSFNSMQSIVYANTSLQAGGSDELPVQWSSGRGARVPEPRVHQLANSRARLPGTAIPDTRTRDGFRIRWWDEHRSNVLGSGQLRGQPQHLKTSVLGTWNPRAAYFCRNPWDNVTDLPPHFYGMYTRDLFDQRVSWQNMMPRSVDGRNVSWPFGEPLEAPDDGVVLFDVPREEIGIPSLGYLRHLKLSEFGWHPSYAVGNSLVDPRVGRLHTS
;
A
#
# COMPACT_ATOMS: atom_id res chain seq x y z
N MET A 1 7.48 29.06 -78.84
CA MET A 1 6.45 30.04 -79.22
C MET A 1 6.94 31.42 -78.79
N TYR A 2 7.12 32.32 -79.78
CA TYR A 2 7.01 33.80 -79.79
C TYR A 2 7.40 34.57 -78.50
N ASN A 3 8.22 35.63 -78.46
CA ASN A 3 8.81 36.61 -79.39
C ASN A 3 9.99 37.28 -78.63
N ALA A 4 11.19 37.50 -79.17
CA ALA A 4 11.62 38.46 -80.21
C ALA A 4 11.75 39.93 -79.76
N ASN A 5 13.01 40.42 -79.71
CA ASN A 5 13.55 41.70 -80.23
C ASN A 5 14.71 42.22 -79.32
N THR A 6 16.01 42.06 -79.60
CA THR A 6 16.93 42.58 -80.65
C THR A 6 17.08 44.10 -80.77
N LEU A 7 18.36 44.50 -80.96
CA LEU A 7 18.92 45.71 -81.62
C LEU A 7 19.44 46.81 -80.66
N THR A 8 20.61 47.44 -80.83
CA THR A 8 21.82 47.21 -81.66
C THR A 8 22.93 48.15 -81.19
N ASP A 9 24.14 47.65 -81.35
CA ASP A 9 25.46 48.25 -81.33
C ASP A 9 25.62 49.45 -82.30
N ARG A 10 26.39 50.49 -81.89
CA ARG A 10 27.58 51.06 -82.61
C ARG A 10 27.80 52.58 -82.57
N PRO A 11 29.08 53.01 -82.68
CA PRO A 11 29.64 54.22 -82.07
C PRO A 11 29.97 55.33 -83.09
N MET A 12 30.39 56.50 -82.60
CA MET A 12 31.13 57.45 -83.43
C MET A 12 32.22 58.16 -82.63
N ASN A 13 33.45 57.88 -83.04
CA ASN A 13 34.68 58.62 -82.76
C ASN A 13 34.80 59.79 -83.76
N LEU A 14 35.48 60.88 -83.34
CA LEU A 14 36.39 61.76 -84.11
C LEU A 14 36.38 63.16 -83.45
N GLN A 15 37.46 63.50 -82.73
CA GLN A 15 38.63 64.26 -83.21
C GLN A 15 38.44 65.79 -83.26
N SER A 16 39.26 66.44 -82.44
CA SER A 16 40.22 67.49 -82.81
C SER A 16 39.78 68.95 -82.99
N ALA A 17 40.49 69.77 -82.19
CA ALA A 17 41.11 71.06 -82.52
C ALA A 17 40.26 72.34 -82.70
N MET A 18 40.43 73.19 -81.69
CA MET A 18 40.78 74.62 -81.75
C MET A 18 40.01 75.54 -82.70
N THR A 19 39.37 76.57 -82.13
CA THR A 19 39.68 77.97 -82.50
C THR A 19 39.16 78.95 -81.45
N ASN A 20 39.99 79.95 -81.19
CA ASN A 20 39.91 80.96 -80.15
C ASN A 20 39.02 82.13 -80.62
N THR A 21 38.02 82.52 -79.84
CA THR A 21 37.39 83.85 -79.97
C THR A 21 37.45 84.58 -78.62
N LYS A 22 38.22 85.68 -78.63
CA LYS A 22 38.36 86.62 -77.51
C LYS A 22 37.02 87.32 -77.22
N GLY A 23 36.53 87.17 -76.00
CA GLY A 23 35.38 87.91 -75.49
C GLY A 23 35.41 88.10 -73.97
N ARG A 24 36.14 89.14 -73.52
CA ARG A 24 36.00 89.91 -72.27
C ARG A 24 35.62 89.16 -70.97
N ARG A 25 36.63 89.04 -70.09
CA ARG A 25 36.59 88.63 -68.66
C ARG A 25 35.33 89.09 -67.89
N ARG A 26 34.62 88.12 -67.30
CA ARG A 26 34.05 88.24 -65.94
C ARG A 26 34.91 87.38 -64.99
N ARG A 27 35.70 88.04 -64.14
CA ARG A 27 36.46 87.40 -63.05
C ARG A 27 35.47 87.09 -61.93
N GLY A 28 35.10 85.82 -61.77
CA GLY A 28 34.18 85.35 -60.72
C GLY A 28 33.68 83.91 -60.92
N PHE A 29 33.55 83.45 -62.18
CA PHE A 29 32.95 82.13 -62.48
C PHE A 29 33.90 80.94 -62.23
N SER A 30 35.22 81.06 -62.47
CA SER A 30 36.14 79.91 -62.29
C SER A 30 36.32 79.53 -60.82
N LEU A 31 36.33 80.51 -59.91
CA LEU A 31 36.46 80.27 -58.46
C LEU A 31 35.20 79.59 -57.89
N VAL A 32 34.01 80.00 -58.35
CA VAL A 32 32.75 79.35 -57.96
C VAL A 32 32.72 77.91 -58.48
N THR A 33 33.09 77.64 -59.74
CA THR A 33 33.17 76.26 -60.26
C THR A 33 34.19 75.39 -59.53
N THR A 34 35.37 75.91 -59.19
CA THR A 34 36.38 75.12 -58.45
C THR A 34 35.97 74.87 -57.01
N ILE A 35 35.30 75.83 -56.36
CA ILE A 35 34.76 75.64 -55.01
C ILE A 35 33.59 74.64 -55.05
N THR A 36 32.65 74.73 -56.01
CA THR A 36 31.57 73.73 -56.12
C THR A 36 32.08 72.34 -56.50
N ILE A 37 33.11 72.22 -57.34
CA ILE A 37 33.72 70.92 -57.68
C ILE A 37 34.49 70.36 -56.48
N MET A 38 35.26 71.19 -55.76
CA MET A 38 35.95 70.77 -54.53
C MET A 38 34.96 70.36 -53.45
N VAL A 39 33.89 71.13 -53.22
CA VAL A 39 32.84 70.80 -52.26
C VAL A 39 32.09 69.53 -52.67
N LEU A 40 31.81 69.33 -53.96
CA LEU A 40 31.19 68.12 -54.48
C LEU A 40 32.12 66.89 -54.32
N LEU A 41 33.41 67.03 -54.64
CA LEU A 41 34.42 65.99 -54.44
C LEU A 41 34.60 65.67 -52.95
N SER A 42 34.59 66.68 -52.08
CA SER A 42 34.64 66.49 -50.63
C SER A 42 33.38 65.78 -50.10
N LEU A 43 32.19 66.13 -50.58
CA LEU A 43 30.93 65.46 -50.23
C LEU A 43 30.93 63.99 -50.68
N ILE A 44 31.39 63.71 -51.91
CA ILE A 44 31.51 62.34 -52.42
C ILE A 44 32.55 61.56 -51.59
N ALA A 45 33.70 62.16 -51.27
CA ALA A 45 34.73 61.53 -50.47
C ALA A 45 34.22 61.22 -49.04
N ILE A 46 33.51 62.13 -48.40
CA ILE A 46 32.90 61.92 -47.06
C ILE A 46 31.82 60.84 -47.14
N GLY A 47 30.98 60.82 -48.18
CA GLY A 47 29.96 59.79 -48.37
C GLY A 47 30.54 58.39 -48.55
N LEU A 48 31.60 58.25 -49.36
CA LEU A 48 32.32 56.99 -49.55
C LEU A 48 33.05 56.53 -48.28
N LEU A 49 33.64 57.47 -47.53
CA LEU A 49 34.32 57.17 -46.27
C LEU A 49 33.32 56.72 -45.18
N SER A 50 32.15 57.34 -45.13
CA SER A 50 31.05 56.94 -44.24
C SER A 50 30.52 55.55 -44.59
N LEU A 51 30.27 55.28 -45.88
CA LEU A 51 29.83 53.96 -46.34
C LEU A 51 30.87 52.88 -46.02
N SER A 52 32.16 53.16 -46.30
CA SER A 52 33.27 52.25 -45.98
C SER A 52 33.36 51.95 -44.48
N THR A 53 33.17 52.97 -43.63
CA THR A 53 33.15 52.81 -42.16
C THR A 53 31.96 51.95 -41.70
N ILE A 54 30.78 52.15 -42.29
CA ILE A 54 29.58 51.34 -41.99
C ILE A 54 29.79 49.89 -42.45
N THR A 55 30.32 49.67 -43.65
CA THR A 55 30.59 48.31 -44.16
C THR A 55 31.67 47.60 -43.36
N LEU A 56 32.71 48.31 -42.90
CA LEU A 56 33.72 47.74 -42.02
C LEU A 56 33.12 47.35 -40.67
N ARG A 57 32.29 48.21 -40.07
CA ARG A 57 31.58 47.87 -38.82
C ARG A 57 30.64 46.67 -38.98
N SER A 58 29.88 46.61 -40.08
CA SER A 58 29.01 45.46 -40.40
C SER A 58 29.82 44.19 -40.55
N SER A 59 30.91 44.23 -41.32
CA SER A 59 31.79 43.07 -41.54
C SER A 59 32.46 42.60 -40.24
N THR A 60 32.91 43.51 -39.39
CA THR A 60 33.46 43.14 -38.07
C THR A 60 32.39 42.53 -37.16
N SER A 61 31.15 43.02 -37.23
CA SER A 61 30.03 42.47 -36.47
C SER A 61 29.64 41.08 -36.97
N GLU A 62 29.59 40.87 -38.28
CA GLU A 62 29.33 39.56 -38.89
C GLU A 62 30.43 38.56 -38.54
N LEU A 63 31.69 38.97 -38.57
CA LEU A 63 32.81 38.12 -38.20
C LEU A 63 32.76 37.73 -36.72
N ALA A 64 32.49 38.68 -35.83
CA ALA A 64 32.30 38.39 -34.40
C ALA A 64 31.08 37.49 -34.14
N GLN A 65 30.00 37.65 -34.90
CA GLN A 65 28.82 36.79 -34.81
C GLN A 65 29.12 35.36 -35.29
N LEU A 66 29.87 35.20 -36.39
CA LEU A 66 30.31 33.90 -36.88
C LEU A 66 31.23 33.20 -35.88
N GLU A 67 32.16 33.94 -35.26
CA GLU A 67 33.02 33.41 -34.21
C GLU A 67 32.21 32.99 -32.97
N ALA A 68 31.27 33.82 -32.52
CA ALA A 68 30.36 33.46 -31.43
C ALA A 68 29.51 32.23 -31.74
N GLN A 69 29.00 32.08 -32.96
CA GLN A 69 28.27 30.88 -33.39
C GLN A 69 29.17 29.64 -33.43
N SER A 70 30.43 29.78 -33.87
CA SER A 70 31.40 28.69 -33.86
C SER A 70 31.72 28.26 -32.43
N ASN A 71 31.95 29.21 -31.53
CA ASN A 71 32.19 28.97 -30.10
C ASN A 71 30.98 28.33 -29.43
N ALA A 72 29.75 28.75 -29.76
CA ALA A 72 28.53 28.13 -29.25
C ALA A 72 28.35 26.69 -29.74
N ARG A 73 28.72 26.38 -30.99
CA ARG A 73 28.72 24.99 -31.49
C ARG A 73 29.75 24.13 -30.78
N LEU A 74 30.95 24.68 -30.54
CA LEU A 74 31.98 24.01 -29.75
C LEU A 74 31.45 23.71 -28.34
N ALA A 75 30.92 24.72 -27.65
CA ALA A 75 30.28 24.58 -26.34
C ALA A 75 29.22 23.47 -26.33
N LEU A 76 28.33 23.42 -27.33
CA LEU A 76 27.31 22.38 -27.41
C LEU A 76 27.92 20.98 -27.57
N MET A 77 28.93 20.81 -28.43
CA MET A 77 29.60 19.53 -28.61
C MET A 77 30.32 19.08 -27.32
N VAL A 78 30.97 20.01 -26.63
CA VAL A 78 31.61 19.79 -25.34
C VAL A 78 30.56 19.40 -24.29
N ALA A 79 29.48 20.17 -24.14
CA ALA A 79 28.40 19.90 -23.19
C ALA A 79 27.79 18.50 -23.39
N ILE A 80 27.58 18.08 -24.65
CA ILE A 80 27.10 16.72 -24.96
C ILE A 80 28.14 15.67 -24.55
N GLY A 81 29.43 15.91 -24.81
CA GLY A 81 30.51 15.02 -24.40
C GLY A 81 30.61 14.86 -22.89
N GLU A 82 30.54 15.96 -22.14
CA GLU A 82 30.55 15.97 -20.67
C GLU A 82 29.30 15.29 -20.10
N LEU A 83 28.13 15.57 -20.67
CA LEU A 83 26.88 14.90 -20.31
C LEU A 83 26.98 13.38 -20.51
N GLN A 84 27.50 12.93 -21.65
CA GLN A 84 27.67 11.50 -21.94
C GLN A 84 28.74 10.85 -21.04
N THR A 85 29.79 11.59 -20.68
CA THR A 85 30.86 11.09 -19.82
C THR A 85 30.38 10.93 -18.38
N HIS A 86 29.68 11.93 -17.85
CA HIS A 86 29.28 11.97 -16.45
C HIS A 86 27.93 11.31 -16.16
N LEU A 87 26.94 11.42 -17.06
CA LEU A 87 25.60 10.81 -16.93
C LEU A 87 25.37 9.61 -17.87
N GLY A 88 26.38 9.16 -18.61
CA GLY A 88 26.30 7.96 -19.45
C GLY A 88 26.17 6.65 -18.65
N PRO A 89 26.95 6.43 -17.57
CA PRO A 89 26.77 5.26 -16.71
C PRO A 89 25.39 5.27 -16.03
N ASP A 90 24.76 4.10 -15.94
CA ASP A 90 23.42 3.91 -15.35
C ASP A 90 23.37 4.15 -13.82
N GLN A 91 24.52 4.10 -13.15
CA GLN A 91 24.70 4.37 -11.72
C GLN A 91 25.07 5.84 -11.44
N ARG A 92 24.32 6.75 -12.04
CA ARG A 92 24.49 8.20 -11.92
C ARG A 92 23.15 8.86 -11.61
N VAL A 93 23.20 9.90 -10.78
CA VAL A 93 22.04 10.73 -10.46
C VAL A 93 22.42 12.20 -10.62
N SER A 94 21.52 12.99 -11.17
CA SER A 94 21.64 14.44 -11.28
C SER A 94 20.68 15.13 -10.32
N ALA A 95 21.07 16.31 -9.87
CA ALA A 95 20.20 17.24 -9.16
C ALA A 95 20.74 18.66 -9.31
N GLU A 96 19.85 19.65 -9.24
CA GLU A 96 20.26 21.05 -9.12
C GLU A 96 20.93 21.30 -7.77
N ALA A 97 21.94 22.17 -7.75
CA ALA A 97 22.71 22.53 -6.55
C ALA A 97 21.82 23.00 -5.40
N GLY A 98 20.65 23.57 -5.72
CA GLY A 98 19.59 23.94 -4.77
C GLY A 98 19.24 22.89 -3.72
N VAL A 99 19.43 21.59 -4.02
CA VAL A 99 19.22 20.50 -3.05
C VAL A 99 20.17 20.54 -1.84
N LEU A 100 21.27 21.28 -1.95
CA LEU A 100 22.30 21.47 -0.91
C LEU A 100 22.01 22.69 -0.03
N ASP A 101 20.76 23.16 0.02
CA ASP A 101 20.37 24.32 0.82
C ASP A 101 20.85 24.15 2.27
N LYS A 102 21.53 25.18 2.78
CA LYS A 102 22.11 25.20 4.12
C LYS A 102 21.05 25.46 5.19
N GLU A 103 19.92 26.08 4.82
CA GLU A 103 18.80 26.36 5.71
C GLU A 103 17.46 25.93 5.07
N PRO A 104 17.19 24.63 4.93
CA PRO A 104 15.92 24.13 4.41
C PRO A 104 14.80 24.31 5.46
N ASP A 105 14.29 25.53 5.67
CA ASP A 105 13.06 25.77 6.45
C ASP A 105 11.84 25.73 5.52
N PRO A 106 10.97 24.70 5.61
CA PRO A 106 9.81 24.55 4.73
C PRO A 106 8.70 25.58 4.96
N TYR A 107 8.74 26.40 6.03
CA TYR A 107 7.64 27.32 6.35
C TYR A 107 7.98 28.82 6.27
N ASN A 108 9.24 29.23 6.45
CA ASN A 108 9.60 30.65 6.54
C ASN A 108 10.67 31.13 5.54
N ALA A 109 11.34 30.23 4.81
CA ALA A 109 12.36 30.62 3.84
C ALA A 109 11.73 31.02 2.49
N ALA A 110 12.03 32.22 2.02
CA ALA A 110 11.56 32.75 0.72
C ALA A 110 12.49 32.35 -0.45
N GLY A 111 12.94 31.09 -0.49
CA GLY A 111 13.82 30.55 -1.54
C GLY A 111 15.10 29.91 -1.01
N ILE A 112 15.91 29.34 -1.91
CA ILE A 112 17.15 28.60 -1.61
C ILE A 112 18.17 29.54 -0.94
N GLN A 113 18.70 29.16 0.22
CA GLN A 113 19.65 29.97 0.98
C GLN A 113 21.08 29.43 0.92
N GLY A 114 22.06 30.34 0.88
CA GLY A 114 23.47 29.99 1.05
C GLY A 114 24.12 29.29 -0.15
N ILE A 115 23.45 29.23 -1.31
CA ILE A 115 23.97 28.70 -2.57
C ILE A 115 23.96 29.80 -3.64
N LYS A 116 25.12 30.10 -4.23
CA LYS A 116 25.28 31.17 -5.22
C LYS A 116 24.68 30.83 -6.58
N HIS A 117 24.77 29.56 -6.97
CA HIS A 117 24.31 29.07 -8.27
C HIS A 117 23.37 27.86 -8.10
N PRO A 118 22.12 28.09 -7.66
CA PRO A 118 21.19 27.01 -7.30
C PRO A 118 20.83 26.08 -8.47
N HIS A 119 20.82 26.58 -9.70
CA HIS A 119 20.44 25.81 -10.89
C HIS A 119 21.58 25.08 -11.60
N TRP A 120 22.80 25.10 -11.04
CA TRP A 120 23.88 24.27 -11.57
C TRP A 120 23.57 22.81 -11.30
N VAL A 121 23.69 21.95 -12.32
CA VAL A 121 23.33 20.53 -12.20
C VAL A 121 24.56 19.74 -11.79
N GLY A 122 24.55 19.24 -10.56
CA GLY A 122 25.58 18.32 -10.05
C GLY A 122 25.28 16.89 -10.48
N VAL A 123 26.34 16.09 -10.61
CA VAL A 123 26.25 14.65 -10.87
C VAL A 123 26.90 13.89 -9.72
N TRP A 124 26.17 12.92 -9.16
CA TRP A 124 26.68 12.02 -8.12
C TRP A 124 26.78 10.59 -8.63
N SER A 125 27.77 9.87 -8.11
CA SER A 125 27.83 8.42 -8.21
C SER A 125 26.90 7.78 -7.20
N THR A 126 26.13 6.78 -7.62
CA THR A 126 25.44 5.89 -6.69
C THR A 126 26.31 4.71 -6.26
N GLU A 127 27.44 4.48 -6.94
CA GLU A 127 28.48 3.58 -6.47
C GLU A 127 29.19 4.21 -5.26
N TRP A 128 29.30 3.45 -4.17
CA TRP A 128 30.04 3.81 -2.98
C TRP A 128 30.84 2.61 -2.48
N VAL A 129 32.14 2.80 -2.27
CA VAL A 129 33.03 1.76 -1.74
C VAL A 129 33.12 1.94 -0.22
N PRO A 130 32.62 0.99 0.58
CA PRO A 130 32.72 1.10 2.03
C PRO A 130 34.20 1.17 2.45
N PRO A 131 34.60 2.12 3.32
CA PRO A 131 35.95 2.19 3.86
C PRO A 131 36.38 0.85 4.49
N GLY A 132 37.49 0.28 4.00
CA GLY A 132 38.01 -1.00 4.48
C GLY A 132 37.39 -2.26 3.84
N SER A 133 36.54 -2.11 2.82
CA SER A 133 36.06 -3.23 2.00
C SER A 133 37.08 -3.68 0.95
N ASP A 134 36.82 -4.84 0.32
CA ASP A 134 37.59 -5.38 -0.80
C ASP A 134 37.40 -4.62 -2.13
N GLY A 135 36.55 -3.58 -2.14
CA GLY A 135 36.23 -2.78 -3.32
C GLY A 135 35.35 -3.50 -4.35
N ILE A 136 34.90 -4.73 -4.07
CA ILE A 136 34.10 -5.53 -5.00
C ILE A 136 32.63 -5.10 -4.93
N ASN A 137 32.07 -4.96 -3.72
CA ASN A 137 30.72 -4.45 -3.54
C ASN A 137 30.73 -2.92 -3.43
N LYS A 138 30.25 -2.26 -4.48
CA LYS A 138 30.14 -0.80 -4.54
C LYS A 138 28.74 -0.27 -4.21
N SER A 139 27.90 -1.06 -3.55
CA SER A 139 26.58 -0.59 -3.14
C SER A 139 26.66 0.11 -1.78
N PRO A 140 26.11 1.34 -1.63
CA PRO A 140 25.94 1.96 -0.31
C PRO A 140 24.91 1.23 0.54
N TRP A 141 24.09 0.37 -0.07
CA TRP A 141 23.02 -0.36 0.60
C TRP A 141 23.48 -1.76 0.97
N VAL A 142 23.30 -2.12 2.24
CA VAL A 142 23.48 -3.49 2.69
C VAL A 142 22.19 -4.02 3.29
N ARG A 143 21.83 -5.23 2.89
CA ARG A 143 20.71 -5.96 3.46
C ARG A 143 21.24 -6.92 4.51
N ASP A 144 20.68 -6.84 5.71
CA ASP A 144 20.86 -7.86 6.74
C ASP A 144 19.60 -8.72 6.81
N ASP A 145 19.68 -9.97 6.35
CA ASP A 145 18.53 -10.89 6.38
C ASP A 145 18.20 -11.40 7.80
N VAL A 146 19.09 -11.17 8.79
CA VAL A 146 18.89 -11.53 10.20
C VAL A 146 18.25 -10.38 10.95
N GLU A 147 18.88 -9.21 10.90
CA GLU A 147 18.43 -7.97 11.59
C GLU A 147 17.42 -7.16 10.77
N GLY A 148 17.13 -7.61 9.55
CA GLY A 148 15.89 -7.33 8.85
C GLY A 148 15.82 -6.02 8.06
N GLY A 149 16.90 -5.25 8.02
CA GLY A 149 16.94 -3.94 7.37
C GLY A 149 17.64 -3.94 6.02
N LEU A 150 17.20 -3.05 5.13
CA LEU A 150 18.09 -2.46 4.13
C LEU A 150 18.64 -1.17 4.77
N SER A 151 19.92 -1.15 5.07
CA SER A 151 20.57 0.03 5.67
C SER A 151 21.44 0.75 4.65
N ASP A 152 21.43 2.08 4.72
CA ASP A 152 22.39 2.91 4.01
C ASP A 152 23.65 3.04 4.86
N GLN A 153 24.74 2.41 4.42
CA GLN A 153 26.01 2.40 5.13
C GLN A 153 26.66 3.79 5.20
N ARG A 154 26.25 4.73 4.34
CA ARG A 154 26.73 6.11 4.35
C ARG A 154 26.24 6.91 5.54
N PHE A 155 25.20 6.44 6.24
CA PHE A 155 24.63 7.13 7.41
C PHE A 155 24.74 6.32 8.71
N THR A 156 25.34 5.14 8.67
CA THR A 156 25.44 4.24 9.83
C THR A 156 26.90 3.88 10.16
N GLY A 157 27.27 3.93 11.44
CA GLY A 157 28.58 3.48 11.93
C GLY A 157 29.76 4.42 11.60
N ALA A 158 31.00 3.92 11.77
CA ALA A 158 32.22 4.70 11.52
C ALA A 158 32.42 5.06 10.03
N ALA A 159 31.83 4.27 9.13
CA ALA A 159 31.89 4.46 7.69
C ALA A 159 31.06 5.65 7.19
N GLY A 160 29.93 5.97 7.86
CA GLY A 160 29.10 7.11 7.50
C GLY A 160 29.71 8.48 7.79
N ARG A 161 30.83 8.55 8.53
CA ARG A 161 31.57 9.80 8.74
C ARG A 161 32.39 10.25 7.52
N ALA A 162 32.53 9.39 6.52
CA ALA A 162 33.33 9.66 5.32
C ALA A 162 32.50 10.09 4.10
N PHE A 163 31.17 9.90 4.13
CA PHE A 163 30.30 10.36 3.04
C PHE A 163 29.95 11.82 3.25
N ASP A 164 30.20 12.64 2.23
CA ASP A 164 29.92 14.07 2.25
C ASP A 164 29.22 14.45 0.94
N ARG A 165 27.92 14.74 1.05
CA ARG A 165 27.08 15.04 -0.13
C ARG A 165 27.54 16.25 -0.93
N GLU A 166 28.26 17.20 -0.31
CA GLU A 166 28.79 18.41 -0.97
C GLU A 166 30.12 18.09 -1.66
N ARG A 167 30.95 17.22 -1.07
CA ARG A 167 32.28 16.88 -1.61
C ARG A 167 32.30 15.68 -2.56
N ASP A 168 31.29 14.82 -2.49
CA ASP A 168 31.20 13.60 -3.32
C ASP A 168 30.51 13.86 -4.68
N ILE A 169 30.40 15.12 -5.10
CA ILE A 169 29.98 15.51 -6.45
C ILE A 169 31.06 15.11 -7.44
N LEU A 170 30.68 14.39 -8.49
CA LEU A 170 31.62 14.00 -9.56
C LEU A 170 31.98 15.18 -10.47
N SER A 171 31.00 16.01 -10.81
CA SER A 171 31.15 17.21 -11.64
C SER A 171 29.84 17.98 -11.67
N TYR A 172 29.91 19.30 -11.88
CA TYR A 172 28.77 20.12 -12.33
C TYR A 172 28.73 20.19 -13.86
N LEU A 173 27.56 20.10 -14.48
CA LEU A 173 27.43 20.14 -15.94
C LEU A 173 27.42 21.57 -16.50
N ILE A 174 28.53 22.27 -16.31
CA ILE A 174 28.80 23.66 -16.72
C ILE A 174 30.16 23.76 -17.42
N SER A 175 30.46 24.86 -18.09
CA SER A 175 31.77 25.08 -18.72
C SER A 175 32.88 25.41 -17.71
N GLY A 176 34.12 25.03 -18.00
CA GLY A 176 35.30 25.31 -17.18
C GLY A 176 35.79 24.15 -16.31
N ASN A 177 35.09 23.01 -16.32
CA ASN A 177 35.46 21.77 -15.64
C ASN A 177 35.50 20.54 -16.58
N GLU A 178 35.64 20.78 -17.88
CA GLU A 178 35.69 19.75 -18.91
C GLU A 178 36.79 18.70 -18.63
N GLY A 179 36.48 17.42 -18.87
CA GLY A 179 37.44 16.32 -18.81
C GLY A 179 38.07 16.08 -17.43
N GLY A 180 37.45 16.57 -16.35
CA GLY A 180 37.99 16.48 -14.99
C GLY A 180 39.32 17.24 -14.81
N ARG A 181 39.63 18.16 -15.73
CA ARG A 181 40.77 19.05 -15.64
C ARG A 181 40.25 20.46 -15.38
N ALA A 182 40.73 21.06 -14.30
CA ALA A 182 40.51 22.46 -14.03
C ALA A 182 41.24 23.31 -15.09
N GLU A 183 40.66 23.54 -16.27
CA GLU A 183 41.18 24.51 -17.25
C GLU A 183 41.32 25.91 -16.62
N LEU A 184 40.54 26.18 -15.59
CA LEU A 184 40.53 27.42 -14.80
C LEU A 184 41.31 27.32 -13.47
N GLY A 185 41.98 26.19 -13.19
CA GLY A 185 42.77 25.98 -11.97
C GLY A 185 41.96 25.80 -10.67
N VAL A 186 40.63 25.74 -10.76
CA VAL A 186 39.70 25.43 -9.65
C VAL A 186 38.89 24.19 -10.02
N ASP A 187 38.79 23.24 -9.08
CA ASP A 187 37.88 22.11 -9.22
C ASP A 187 36.46 22.60 -8.92
N LEU A 188 35.62 22.72 -9.94
CA LEU A 188 34.24 23.19 -9.79
C LEU A 188 33.37 22.04 -9.27
N ILE A 189 33.66 21.62 -8.05
CA ILE A 189 32.90 20.63 -7.25
C ILE A 189 32.00 21.30 -6.21
N GLU A 190 32.12 22.61 -6.01
CA GLU A 190 31.24 23.43 -5.18
C GLU A 190 30.56 24.50 -6.04
N ALA A 191 29.24 24.67 -5.87
CA ALA A 191 28.45 25.64 -6.65
C ALA A 191 28.79 27.10 -6.30
N GLU A 192 29.57 27.33 -5.23
CA GLU A 192 30.04 28.64 -4.80
C GLU A 192 31.45 28.98 -5.30
N ALA A 193 32.19 28.04 -5.91
CA ALA A 193 33.64 28.13 -6.11
C ALA A 193 34.11 29.14 -7.17
N TRP A 194 33.22 29.74 -7.97
CA TRP A 194 33.61 30.60 -9.09
C TRP A 194 33.14 32.06 -8.95
N GLU A 195 34.10 33.00 -9.04
CA GLU A 195 33.85 34.46 -9.08
C GLU A 195 34.55 35.16 -10.25
N GLY A 196 35.13 34.40 -11.19
CA GLY A 196 35.91 34.91 -12.32
C GLY A 196 35.07 35.37 -13.52
N ASP A 197 35.66 35.35 -14.71
CA ASP A 197 34.98 35.69 -15.96
C ASP A 197 33.83 34.70 -16.25
N GLN A 198 32.63 35.24 -16.51
CA GLN A 198 31.38 34.47 -16.61
C GLN A 198 30.52 34.97 -17.77
N ILE A 199 29.77 34.07 -18.37
CA ILE A 199 28.76 34.38 -19.39
C ILE A 199 27.38 34.10 -18.81
N GLU A 200 26.48 35.07 -18.92
CA GLU A 200 25.05 34.89 -18.63
C GLU A 200 24.40 34.06 -19.75
N LEU A 201 23.90 32.88 -19.40
CA LEU A 201 23.19 31.97 -20.29
C LEU A 201 21.67 32.11 -20.15
N VAL A 202 21.21 32.45 -18.94
CA VAL A 202 19.80 32.69 -18.59
C VAL A 202 19.72 33.96 -17.74
N GLY A 203 18.93 34.94 -18.16
CA GLY A 203 18.75 36.22 -17.43
C GLY A 203 17.42 36.91 -17.70
N ASP A 204 17.38 38.25 -17.61
CA ASP A 204 16.16 39.09 -17.58
C ASP A 204 15.15 38.85 -18.72
N GLY A 205 15.62 38.38 -19.88
CA GLY A 205 14.76 38.04 -21.02
C GLY A 205 13.94 36.76 -20.83
N THR A 206 14.38 35.90 -19.93
CA THR A 206 14.05 34.48 -19.88
C THR A 206 13.47 34.06 -18.53
N VAL A 207 14.00 34.60 -17.43
CA VAL A 207 13.54 34.40 -16.05
C VAL A 207 13.03 35.71 -15.45
N ALA A 208 12.30 35.60 -14.32
CA ALA A 208 11.56 36.73 -13.75
C ALA A 208 12.36 37.51 -12.70
N THR A 209 13.32 36.86 -12.04
CA THR A 209 14.12 37.44 -10.96
C THR A 209 15.59 37.03 -11.11
N THR A 210 16.47 37.78 -10.46
CA THR A 210 17.92 37.62 -10.56
C THR A 210 18.44 36.35 -9.90
N GLU A 211 17.72 35.81 -8.92
CA GLU A 211 18.05 34.56 -8.22
C GLU A 211 17.93 33.33 -9.15
N GLU A 212 17.10 33.44 -10.19
CA GLU A 212 16.84 32.38 -11.18
C GLU A 212 17.82 32.44 -12.37
N HIS A 213 18.76 33.38 -12.37
CA HIS A 213 19.76 33.53 -13.43
C HIS A 213 20.69 32.33 -13.46
N VAL A 214 21.14 31.98 -14.66
CA VAL A 214 22.17 30.96 -14.86
C VAL A 214 23.35 31.58 -15.58
N VAL A 215 24.47 31.60 -14.87
CA VAL A 215 25.77 32.03 -15.36
C VAL A 215 26.71 30.83 -15.35
N ALA A 216 27.66 30.80 -16.29
CA ALA A 216 28.68 29.76 -16.34
C ALA A 216 30.06 30.38 -16.63
N PRO A 217 31.15 29.75 -16.15
CA PRO A 217 32.51 30.22 -16.41
C PRO A 217 32.82 30.34 -17.91
N ARG A 218 33.50 31.42 -18.30
CA ARG A 218 33.94 31.63 -19.68
C ARG A 218 35.24 30.86 -19.95
N VAL A 219 35.21 29.90 -20.87
CA VAL A 219 36.41 29.21 -21.36
C VAL A 219 36.93 29.92 -22.60
N SER A 220 38.19 30.35 -22.57
CA SER A 220 38.79 31.14 -23.65
C SER A 220 39.23 30.26 -24.82
N THR A 221 38.82 30.61 -26.05
CA THR A 221 39.31 29.95 -27.26
C THR A 221 40.56 30.67 -27.77
N ARG A 222 41.55 29.90 -28.22
CA ARG A 222 42.85 30.41 -28.68
C ARG A 222 43.12 29.97 -30.11
N ASN A 223 43.84 30.81 -30.86
CA ASN A 223 44.32 30.46 -32.20
C ASN A 223 45.69 29.76 -32.16
N ASP A 224 46.20 29.38 -33.33
CA ASP A 224 47.50 28.71 -33.52
C ASP A 224 48.72 29.49 -32.97
N LYS A 225 48.55 30.77 -32.62
CA LYS A 225 49.57 31.64 -32.04
C LYS A 225 49.36 31.88 -30.53
N ASP A 226 48.52 31.07 -29.89
CA ASP A 226 48.17 31.16 -28.48
C ASP A 226 47.52 32.50 -28.05
N LEU A 227 46.97 33.25 -29.00
CA LEU A 227 46.21 34.47 -28.72
C LEU A 227 44.73 34.10 -28.48
N VAL A 228 44.15 34.65 -27.42
CA VAL A 228 42.71 34.53 -27.13
C VAL A 228 41.93 35.23 -28.23
N THR A 229 41.13 34.48 -28.98
CA THR A 229 40.28 35.02 -30.06
C THR A 229 38.83 35.17 -29.63
N GLY A 230 38.37 34.30 -28.72
CA GLY A 230 37.00 34.31 -28.25
C GLY A 230 36.83 33.53 -26.96
N GLY A 231 35.63 33.04 -26.71
CA GLY A 231 35.35 32.15 -25.61
C GLY A 231 33.96 31.58 -25.70
N TYR A 232 33.73 30.52 -24.95
CA TYR A 232 32.46 29.82 -24.90
C TYR A 232 32.06 29.57 -23.44
N ALA A 233 30.77 29.32 -23.23
CA ALA A 233 30.25 28.80 -21.98
C ALA A 233 29.03 27.93 -22.27
N TYR A 234 28.76 26.96 -21.41
CA TYR A 234 27.54 26.14 -21.47
C TYR A 234 27.03 25.81 -20.08
N TRP A 235 25.76 25.43 -20.05
CA TRP A 235 25.06 24.88 -18.89
C TRP A 235 24.09 23.82 -19.38
N VAL A 236 24.03 22.70 -18.68
CA VAL A 236 23.04 21.65 -18.90
C VAL A 236 22.04 21.68 -17.75
N GLY A 237 20.77 21.95 -18.05
CA GLY A 237 19.68 21.91 -17.08
C GLY A 237 19.07 20.51 -16.95
N ASP A 238 18.59 20.17 -15.75
CA ASP A 238 17.92 18.90 -15.49
C ASP A 238 16.44 19.00 -15.91
N LEU A 239 16.03 18.14 -16.84
CA LEU A 239 14.62 18.05 -17.30
C LEU A 239 13.80 17.04 -16.49
N GLY A 240 14.46 16.15 -15.74
CA GLY A 240 13.82 15.12 -14.92
C GLY A 240 13.07 15.70 -13.71
N VAL A 241 13.46 16.90 -13.28
CA VAL A 241 12.83 17.63 -12.16
C VAL A 241 11.72 18.60 -12.61
N ARG A 242 11.46 18.71 -13.92
CA ARG A 242 10.50 19.65 -14.50
C ARG A 242 9.18 18.97 -14.87
N ALA A 243 8.07 19.67 -14.73
CA ALA A 243 6.75 19.18 -15.14
C ALA A 243 6.65 19.13 -16.68
N ASN A 244 6.37 17.94 -17.23
CA ASN A 244 6.14 17.79 -18.67
C ASN A 244 4.72 18.21 -19.04
N VAL A 245 4.57 19.36 -19.68
CA VAL A 245 3.27 19.93 -20.09
C VAL A 245 2.82 19.49 -21.48
N ALA A 246 3.60 18.65 -22.16
CA ALA A 246 3.29 18.12 -23.50
C ALA A 246 2.67 16.70 -23.47
N MET A 247 2.15 16.27 -22.31
CA MET A 247 1.50 14.97 -22.13
C MET A 247 -0.02 15.12 -22.19
N VAL A 248 -0.65 14.34 -23.06
CA VAL A 248 -2.11 14.25 -23.16
C VAL A 248 -2.60 13.09 -22.30
N ASP A 249 -3.68 13.31 -21.56
CA ASP A 249 -4.39 12.26 -20.85
C ASP A 249 -5.38 11.55 -21.78
N ALA A 250 -5.13 10.26 -22.05
CA ALA A 250 -5.96 9.46 -22.94
C ALA A 250 -7.38 9.21 -22.40
N TYR A 251 -7.62 9.47 -21.12
CA TYR A 251 -8.90 9.26 -20.42
C TYR A 251 -9.56 10.59 -20.01
N ASN A 252 -9.15 11.71 -20.63
CA ASN A 252 -9.71 13.04 -20.42
C ASN A 252 -11.11 13.16 -21.06
N LEU A 253 -12.14 12.61 -20.42
CA LEU A 253 -13.54 12.70 -20.85
C LEU A 253 -14.33 13.67 -19.95
N ASP A 254 -15.15 14.52 -20.55
CA ASP A 254 -15.96 15.55 -19.86
C ASP A 254 -17.04 14.97 -18.94
N SER A 255 -17.41 13.69 -19.10
CA SER A 255 -18.47 13.04 -18.32
C SER A 255 -18.13 11.59 -18.07
N PRO A 256 -17.36 11.30 -17.00
CA PRO A 256 -17.00 9.93 -16.73
C PRO A 256 -18.19 9.08 -16.28
N VAL A 257 -18.28 7.85 -16.78
CA VAL A 257 -19.37 6.91 -16.47
C VAL A 257 -18.82 5.57 -15.97
N ARG A 258 -19.60 4.85 -15.16
CA ARG A 258 -19.30 3.45 -14.83
C ARG A 258 -19.79 2.55 -15.97
N GLY A 259 -18.88 1.94 -16.71
CA GLY A 259 -19.17 1.05 -17.84
C GLY A 259 -18.04 0.05 -18.10
N PRO A 260 -18.24 -0.89 -19.05
CA PRO A 260 -17.23 -1.88 -19.44
C PRO A 260 -16.12 -1.31 -20.34
N ASN A 261 -16.24 -0.05 -20.77
CA ASN A 261 -15.25 0.64 -21.58
C ASN A 261 -14.51 1.67 -20.73
N PRO A 262 -13.30 2.09 -21.15
CA PRO A 262 -12.61 3.21 -20.52
C PRO A 262 -13.40 4.50 -20.71
N ASP A 263 -14.22 4.80 -19.73
CA ASP A 263 -15.20 5.89 -19.73
C ASP A 263 -14.73 7.02 -18.79
N GLY A 264 -13.42 7.19 -18.57
CA GLY A 264 -12.82 8.32 -17.85
C GLY A 264 -12.67 8.12 -16.34
N MET A 265 -13.01 6.94 -15.81
CA MET A 265 -12.79 6.61 -14.39
C MET A 265 -11.35 6.31 -14.04
N GLU A 266 -10.57 5.94 -15.05
CA GLU A 266 -9.12 5.76 -14.97
C GLU A 266 -8.44 7.03 -14.48
N ARG A 267 -8.90 8.21 -14.94
CA ARG A 267 -8.33 9.51 -14.59
C ARG A 267 -8.47 9.87 -13.11
N LEU A 268 -9.56 9.45 -12.45
CA LEU A 268 -9.72 9.67 -11.00
C LEU A 268 -8.70 8.87 -10.18
N LEU A 269 -8.20 7.77 -10.71
CA LEU A 269 -7.25 6.88 -10.05
C LEU A 269 -5.80 7.19 -10.40
N ASN A 270 -5.53 7.51 -11.67
CA ASN A 270 -4.21 7.88 -12.15
C ASN A 270 -4.29 8.86 -13.33
N PRO A 271 -4.25 10.19 -13.08
CA PRO A 271 -4.18 11.17 -14.15
C PRO A 271 -2.84 11.08 -14.87
N GLN A 272 -2.87 11.12 -16.20
CA GLN A 272 -1.67 11.02 -17.04
C GLN A 272 -1.07 12.39 -17.42
N ASP A 273 -1.86 13.45 -17.28
CA ASP A 273 -1.44 14.82 -17.56
C ASP A 273 -0.87 15.51 -16.32
N THR A 274 -0.09 16.56 -16.53
CA THR A 274 0.46 17.41 -15.46
C THR A 274 -0.52 18.49 -15.01
N ALA A 275 -1.79 18.41 -15.44
CA ALA A 275 -2.84 19.39 -15.20
C ALA A 275 -2.34 20.84 -15.39
N ALA A 276 -1.80 21.12 -16.58
CA ALA A 276 -1.03 22.33 -16.90
C ALA A 276 -1.66 23.67 -16.42
N LYS A 277 -2.99 23.75 -16.34
CA LYS A 277 -3.74 24.90 -15.80
C LYS A 277 -3.46 25.26 -14.34
N GLN A 278 -2.97 24.30 -13.54
CA GLN A 278 -2.62 24.50 -12.13
C GLN A 278 -1.19 25.06 -11.98
N LEU A 279 -0.42 25.12 -13.07
CA LEU A 279 0.95 25.60 -13.06
C LEU A 279 0.95 27.11 -13.34
N ASP A 280 1.58 27.86 -12.44
CA ASP A 280 1.87 29.28 -12.65
C ASP A 280 2.68 29.45 -13.94
N GLY A 281 2.05 30.01 -14.99
CA GLY A 281 2.67 30.15 -16.31
C GLY A 281 1.81 29.69 -17.49
N ILE A 282 0.72 28.94 -17.24
CA ILE A 282 -0.24 28.49 -18.25
C ILE A 282 -1.65 28.86 -17.80
N ASN A 283 -2.32 29.77 -18.51
CA ASN A 283 -3.57 30.36 -18.03
C ASN A 283 -4.87 29.67 -18.49
N ASN A 284 -4.79 28.72 -19.43
CA ASN A 284 -5.97 28.11 -20.05
C ASN A 284 -5.97 26.58 -19.94
N ASP A 285 -7.17 25.99 -19.94
CA ASP A 285 -7.37 24.57 -20.27
C ASP A 285 -6.91 24.38 -21.73
N LEU A 286 -5.67 23.92 -21.89
CA LEU A 286 -5.15 23.52 -23.19
C LEU A 286 -5.95 22.30 -23.66
N THR A 287 -6.48 22.38 -24.87
CA THR A 287 -7.07 21.22 -25.52
C THR A 287 -6.00 20.17 -25.82
N ASP A 288 -6.38 18.89 -25.89
CA ASP A 288 -5.46 17.81 -26.29
C ASP A 288 -4.74 18.09 -27.62
N GLU A 289 -5.39 18.80 -28.54
CA GLU A 289 -4.79 19.19 -29.83
C GLU A 289 -3.71 20.27 -29.66
N GLU A 290 -3.90 21.22 -28.75
CA GLU A 290 -2.91 22.25 -28.42
C GLU A 290 -1.72 21.65 -27.66
N VAL A 291 -1.97 20.75 -26.70
CA VAL A 291 -0.91 20.04 -25.96
C VAL A 291 0.00 19.27 -26.92
N ARG A 292 -0.56 18.57 -27.92
CA ARG A 292 0.22 17.85 -28.95
C ARG A 292 1.10 18.76 -29.80
N LYS A 293 0.83 20.07 -29.84
CA LYS A 293 1.62 21.08 -30.57
C LYS A 293 2.74 21.68 -29.70
N LEU A 294 2.86 21.31 -28.43
CA LEU A 294 3.93 21.74 -27.54
C LEU A 294 5.18 20.87 -27.72
N PHE A 295 6.04 21.23 -28.67
CA PHE A 295 7.31 20.52 -28.90
C PHE A 295 8.54 21.26 -28.37
N SER A 296 8.39 22.56 -28.06
CA SER A 296 9.46 23.41 -27.56
C SER A 296 8.96 24.44 -26.53
N ARG A 297 9.90 25.06 -25.82
CA ARG A 297 9.59 26.20 -24.95
C ARG A 297 8.88 27.34 -25.69
N LYS A 298 9.34 27.67 -26.91
CA LYS A 298 8.74 28.75 -27.71
C LYS A 298 7.27 28.47 -28.06
N THR A 299 6.88 27.21 -28.20
CA THR A 299 5.47 26.85 -28.40
C THR A 299 4.64 26.98 -27.13
N VAL A 300 5.23 26.76 -25.95
CA VAL A 300 4.57 27.05 -24.66
C VAL A 300 4.34 28.56 -24.51
N GLU A 301 5.22 29.41 -25.05
CA GLU A 301 5.01 30.86 -25.04
C GLU A 301 3.77 31.31 -25.85
N LEU A 302 3.25 30.47 -26.75
CA LEU A 302 2.11 30.78 -27.62
C LEU A 302 0.74 30.38 -27.05
N THR A 303 0.69 29.70 -25.89
CA THR A 303 -0.53 29.09 -25.34
C THR A 303 -1.62 30.03 -24.85
N ASP A 304 -1.32 31.31 -24.61
CA ASP A 304 -2.21 32.18 -23.82
C ASP A 304 -3.22 33.01 -24.63
N GLY A 305 -3.26 32.90 -25.96
CA GLY A 305 -4.23 33.59 -26.84
C GLY A 305 -4.09 35.13 -26.91
N VAL A 306 -3.97 35.81 -25.76
CA VAL A 306 -3.78 37.25 -25.60
C VAL A 306 -2.44 37.52 -24.90
N PRO A 307 -1.48 38.18 -25.57
CA PRO A 307 -0.24 38.63 -24.95
C PRO A 307 -0.55 39.69 -23.87
N SER A 308 -0.17 39.43 -22.62
CA SER A 308 -0.23 40.40 -21.52
C SER A 308 1.12 40.45 -20.80
N ARG A 309 1.43 41.60 -20.17
CA ARG A 309 2.65 41.75 -19.35
C ARG A 309 2.67 40.74 -18.21
N GLU A 310 1.51 40.44 -17.63
CA GLU A 310 1.37 39.47 -16.55
C GLU A 310 1.65 38.04 -17.04
N ASN A 311 1.13 37.65 -18.20
CA ASN A 311 1.36 36.34 -18.80
C ASN A 311 2.85 36.13 -19.12
N ALA A 312 3.51 37.17 -19.64
CA ALA A 312 4.95 37.14 -19.89
C ALA A 312 5.76 36.94 -18.59
N VAL A 313 5.38 37.60 -17.49
CA VAL A 313 6.04 37.42 -16.19
C VAL A 313 5.81 36.02 -15.62
N ARG A 314 4.59 35.47 -15.72
CA ARG A 314 4.28 34.11 -15.26
C ARG A 314 5.10 33.06 -16.02
N LYS A 315 5.20 33.16 -17.35
CA LYS A 315 6.04 32.28 -18.19
C LYS A 315 7.52 32.32 -17.84
N LYS A 316 8.01 33.48 -17.44
CA LYS A 316 9.38 33.66 -16.93
C LYS A 316 9.59 32.96 -15.59
N ARG A 317 8.61 33.01 -14.66
CA ARG A 317 8.65 32.25 -13.40
C ARG A 317 8.60 30.74 -13.60
N ALA A 318 7.92 30.29 -14.66
CA ALA A 318 7.79 28.88 -14.98
C ALA A 318 9.06 28.26 -15.64
N PHE A 319 10.11 29.06 -15.87
CA PHE A 319 11.25 28.66 -16.70
C PHE A 319 11.91 27.36 -16.26
N HIS A 320 12.21 27.23 -14.97
CA HIS A 320 12.87 26.05 -14.39
C HIS A 320 11.87 24.95 -13.98
N HIS A 321 10.57 25.23 -14.00
CA HIS A 321 9.54 24.29 -13.53
C HIS A 321 8.89 23.49 -14.65
N LEU A 322 8.97 23.94 -15.91
CA LEU A 322 8.26 23.31 -17.04
C LEU A 322 9.22 22.76 -18.09
N THR A 323 8.79 21.68 -18.74
CA THR A 323 9.40 21.13 -19.95
C THR A 323 8.32 20.63 -20.91
N THR A 324 8.65 20.58 -22.20
CA THR A 324 7.84 19.88 -23.21
C THR A 324 8.43 18.52 -23.57
N GLN A 325 9.58 18.18 -22.99
CA GLN A 325 10.30 16.95 -23.26
C GLN A 325 10.85 16.40 -21.94
N SER A 326 10.42 15.19 -21.61
CA SER A 326 11.04 14.38 -20.57
C SER A 326 11.12 12.96 -21.10
N LYS A 327 12.35 12.49 -21.33
CA LYS A 327 12.64 11.14 -21.79
C LYS A 327 13.67 10.56 -20.86
N ALA A 328 13.38 9.37 -20.34
CA ALA A 328 14.28 8.63 -19.49
C ALA A 328 14.36 7.18 -19.96
N VAL A 329 15.50 6.56 -19.69
CA VAL A 329 15.64 5.11 -19.79
C VAL A 329 15.37 4.55 -18.40
N LEU A 330 14.55 3.50 -18.30
CA LEU A 330 14.30 2.83 -17.03
C LEU A 330 15.56 2.05 -16.64
N CYS A 331 16.41 2.65 -15.81
CA CYS A 331 17.63 2.04 -15.28
C CYS A 331 17.54 1.82 -13.77
N ASN A 332 18.26 0.81 -13.29
CA ASN A 332 18.44 0.56 -11.87
C ASN A 332 19.66 1.37 -11.41
N VAL A 333 19.43 2.63 -11.04
CA VAL A 333 20.50 3.52 -10.58
C VAL A 333 21.26 2.98 -9.35
N ARG A 334 20.69 2.02 -8.61
CA ARG A 334 21.32 1.42 -7.43
C ARG A 334 22.35 0.34 -7.80
N GLN A 335 22.00 -0.58 -8.69
CA GLN A 335 22.79 -1.78 -8.99
C GLN A 335 23.37 -1.79 -10.42
N GLY A 336 23.01 -0.80 -11.24
CA GLY A 336 23.26 -0.82 -12.67
C GLY A 336 22.29 -1.75 -13.41
N GLY A 337 22.28 -1.61 -14.73
CA GLY A 337 21.38 -2.29 -15.66
C GLY A 337 20.06 -1.55 -15.90
N LEU A 338 19.32 -2.05 -16.89
CA LEU A 338 17.97 -1.63 -17.24
C LEU A 338 16.96 -2.33 -16.33
N LEU A 339 15.98 -1.57 -15.84
CA LEU A 339 14.80 -2.12 -15.18
C LEU A 339 13.90 -2.81 -16.20
N ARG A 340 13.16 -3.80 -15.74
CA ARG A 340 12.21 -4.52 -16.56
C ARG A 340 10.80 -3.96 -16.39
N ASP A 341 10.11 -3.79 -17.51
CA ASP A 341 8.69 -3.47 -17.52
C ASP A 341 7.87 -4.67 -16.99
N LEU A 342 7.23 -4.47 -15.84
CA LEU A 342 6.34 -5.46 -15.22
C LEU A 342 5.09 -5.71 -16.08
N THR A 343 4.68 -4.77 -16.91
CA THR A 343 3.53 -4.93 -17.83
C THR A 343 3.81 -6.09 -18.79
N ALA A 344 5.02 -6.14 -19.36
CA ALA A 344 5.43 -7.25 -20.22
C ALA A 344 5.38 -8.61 -19.49
N TYR A 345 5.64 -8.63 -18.17
CA TYR A 345 5.64 -9.86 -17.36
C TYR A 345 4.22 -10.29 -17.01
N ILE A 346 3.40 -9.34 -16.53
CA ILE A 346 2.00 -9.56 -16.17
C ILE A 346 1.21 -10.10 -17.38
N HIS A 347 1.45 -9.54 -18.57
CA HIS A 347 0.76 -9.94 -19.79
C HIS A 347 1.42 -11.12 -20.54
N ASP A 348 2.63 -11.53 -20.15
CA ASP A 348 3.24 -12.74 -20.69
C ASP A 348 2.43 -13.98 -20.28
N ARG A 349 2.23 -14.91 -21.21
CA ARG A 349 1.42 -16.12 -20.96
C ARG A 349 2.14 -17.15 -20.11
N ARG A 350 3.47 -17.12 -20.08
CA ARG A 350 4.31 -18.14 -19.44
C ARG A 350 4.74 -17.74 -18.02
N GLY A 351 4.41 -16.53 -17.58
CA GLY A 351 4.86 -16.04 -16.27
C GLY A 351 6.39 -15.92 -16.21
N THR A 352 7.02 -15.57 -17.34
CA THR A 352 8.47 -15.39 -17.36
C THR A 352 8.93 -14.39 -18.40
N ILE A 353 9.88 -13.56 -17.99
CA ILE A 353 10.71 -12.75 -18.86
C ILE A 353 12.15 -13.26 -18.72
N ARG A 354 12.82 -13.47 -19.85
CA ARG A 354 14.23 -13.85 -19.88
C ARG A 354 15.13 -12.63 -19.68
N ASP A 355 16.33 -12.88 -19.14
CA ASP A 355 17.40 -11.89 -19.09
C ASP A 355 17.59 -11.19 -20.44
N LEU A 356 17.72 -9.87 -20.42
CA LEU A 356 18.24 -9.12 -21.55
C LEU A 356 19.77 -9.15 -21.48
N ARG A 357 20.41 -9.58 -22.57
CA ARG A 357 21.87 -9.65 -22.66
C ARG A 357 22.39 -8.75 -23.76
N ALA A 358 23.50 -8.07 -23.48
CA ALA A 358 24.31 -7.36 -24.46
C ALA A 358 25.76 -7.83 -24.29
N ASP A 359 26.40 -8.24 -25.39
CA ASP A 359 27.79 -8.75 -25.40
C ASP A 359 28.06 -9.85 -24.35
N GLY A 360 27.09 -10.74 -24.16
CA GLY A 360 27.16 -11.84 -23.20
C GLY A 360 26.90 -11.46 -21.74
N ARG A 361 26.88 -10.16 -21.41
CA ARG A 361 26.55 -9.64 -20.07
C ARG A 361 25.04 -9.46 -19.91
N ILE A 362 24.54 -9.74 -18.71
CA ILE A 362 23.15 -9.44 -18.36
C ILE A 362 23.06 -7.93 -18.14
N VAL A 363 22.26 -7.25 -18.96
CA VAL A 363 21.98 -5.81 -18.83
C VAL A 363 20.61 -5.55 -18.20
N SER A 364 19.71 -6.53 -18.18
CA SER A 364 18.47 -6.49 -17.42
C SER A 364 18.15 -7.90 -16.95
N GLN A 365 17.96 -8.09 -15.65
CA GLN A 365 17.59 -9.40 -15.10
C GLN A 365 16.18 -9.79 -15.53
N GLY A 366 15.99 -11.07 -15.85
CA GLY A 366 14.68 -11.65 -16.07
C GLY A 366 13.82 -11.70 -14.81
N ILE A 367 12.55 -12.07 -14.99
CA ILE A 367 11.59 -12.27 -13.90
C ILE A 367 10.86 -13.60 -14.15
N ASN A 368 10.65 -14.39 -13.12
CA ASN A 368 9.87 -15.63 -13.13
C ASN A 368 8.81 -15.60 -12.02
N ASP A 369 7.70 -16.31 -12.22
CA ASP A 369 6.66 -16.55 -11.22
C ASP A 369 7.19 -16.98 -9.84
N LEU A 370 8.25 -17.80 -9.78
CA LEU A 370 8.82 -18.28 -8.52
C LEU A 370 9.93 -17.37 -7.94
N ASP A 371 10.23 -16.24 -8.59
CA ASP A 371 11.19 -15.29 -8.03
C ASP A 371 10.60 -14.61 -6.78
N ASN A 372 11.40 -14.53 -5.71
CA ASN A 372 11.01 -13.89 -4.46
C ASN A 372 10.93 -12.36 -4.63
N MET A 373 9.90 -11.75 -4.04
CA MET A 373 9.78 -10.29 -3.97
C MET A 373 10.67 -9.67 -2.88
N ILE A 374 11.01 -10.45 -1.85
CA ILE A 374 11.79 -10.01 -0.69
C ILE A 374 13.03 -10.91 -0.53
N GLY A 375 14.18 -10.28 -0.29
CA GLY A 375 15.47 -10.96 -0.29
C GLY A 375 15.99 -11.16 -1.71
N PRO A 376 16.98 -12.06 -1.92
CA PRO A 376 17.39 -12.44 -3.26
C PRO A 376 16.21 -13.04 -4.02
N ALA A 377 16.02 -12.65 -5.29
CA ALA A 377 14.92 -13.17 -6.10
C ALA A 377 15.04 -14.69 -6.35
N ASN A 378 16.26 -15.16 -6.61
CA ASN A 378 16.59 -16.55 -6.87
C ASN A 378 18.07 -16.84 -6.55
N ALA A 379 18.49 -18.08 -6.77
CA ALA A 379 19.85 -18.52 -6.48
C ALA A 379 20.94 -17.81 -7.31
N ALA A 380 20.63 -17.29 -8.50
CA ALA A 380 21.59 -16.52 -9.30
C ALA A 380 21.81 -15.15 -8.66
N VAL A 381 20.73 -14.44 -8.37
CA VAL A 381 20.76 -13.12 -7.70
C VAL A 381 21.41 -13.22 -6.31
N ALA A 382 21.16 -14.31 -5.56
CA ALA A 382 21.83 -14.55 -4.28
C ALA A 382 23.36 -14.57 -4.42
N ARG A 383 23.89 -15.28 -5.43
CA ARG A 383 25.33 -15.34 -5.68
C ARG A 383 25.92 -13.98 -6.05
N GLU A 384 25.21 -13.22 -6.88
CA GLU A 384 25.62 -11.86 -7.27
C GLU A 384 25.67 -10.91 -6.07
N GLN A 385 24.74 -11.06 -5.13
CA GLN A 385 24.70 -10.30 -3.88
C GLN A 385 25.69 -10.82 -2.81
N GLY A 386 26.53 -11.82 -3.13
CA GLY A 386 27.49 -12.38 -2.19
C GLY A 386 26.86 -13.24 -1.08
N THR A 387 25.62 -13.71 -1.25
CA THR A 387 24.92 -14.58 -0.29
C THR A 387 24.65 -15.97 -0.86
N THR A 388 24.26 -16.91 0.01
CA THR A 388 23.96 -18.31 -0.37
C THR A 388 22.46 -18.56 -0.30
N TRP A 389 21.85 -18.94 -1.43
CA TRP A 389 20.41 -19.19 -1.54
C TRP A 389 19.83 -20.05 -0.42
N GLY A 390 20.46 -21.19 -0.13
CA GLY A 390 20.01 -22.12 0.92
C GLY A 390 20.16 -21.62 2.35
N ARG A 391 20.85 -20.49 2.58
CA ARG A 391 20.98 -19.83 3.89
C ARG A 391 20.01 -18.66 4.07
N THR A 392 19.31 -18.26 3.01
CA THR A 392 18.36 -17.14 3.08
C THR A 392 17.12 -17.57 3.86
N LYS A 393 16.71 -16.77 4.86
CA LYS A 393 15.47 -17.03 5.63
C LYS A 393 14.22 -16.90 4.75
N TYR A 394 14.30 -16.12 3.68
CA TYR A 394 13.19 -15.76 2.81
C TYR A 394 12.90 -16.77 1.71
N ARG A 395 13.80 -17.74 1.47
CA ARG A 395 13.70 -18.72 0.38
C ARG A 395 12.29 -19.31 0.21
N ASP A 396 11.72 -19.77 1.33
CA ASP A 396 10.50 -20.59 1.32
C ASP A 396 9.24 -19.78 1.72
N ILE A 397 9.42 -18.64 2.40
CA ILE A 397 8.32 -17.87 3.02
C ILE A 397 8.02 -16.54 2.31
N ALA A 398 8.89 -16.11 1.39
CA ALA A 398 8.69 -14.84 0.69
C ALA A 398 7.50 -14.95 -0.28
N PRO A 399 6.69 -13.89 -0.41
CA PRO A 399 5.77 -13.78 -1.53
C PRO A 399 6.57 -13.73 -2.83
N THR A 400 6.01 -14.29 -3.89
CA THR A 400 6.66 -14.42 -5.20
C THR A 400 6.04 -13.48 -6.23
N PHE A 401 6.72 -13.23 -7.34
CA PHE A 401 6.17 -12.40 -8.42
C PHE A 401 4.91 -13.00 -9.06
N ALA A 402 4.70 -14.33 -8.94
CA ALA A 402 3.43 -14.97 -9.31
C ALA A 402 2.23 -14.34 -8.61
N LEU A 403 2.36 -13.95 -7.33
CA LEU A 403 1.30 -13.34 -6.56
C LEU A 403 0.85 -12.00 -7.17
N VAL A 404 1.81 -11.16 -7.55
CA VAL A 404 1.54 -9.86 -8.21
C VAL A 404 0.85 -10.09 -9.55
N ARG A 405 1.37 -11.04 -10.35
CA ARG A 405 0.81 -11.38 -11.66
C ARG A 405 -0.60 -11.94 -11.53
N ASN A 406 -0.82 -12.91 -10.66
CA ASN A 406 -2.12 -13.54 -10.44
C ASN A 406 -3.15 -12.55 -9.89
N TRP A 407 -2.73 -11.61 -9.03
CA TRP A 407 -3.60 -10.53 -8.57
C TRP A 407 -3.99 -9.58 -9.70
N ALA A 408 -3.04 -9.17 -10.54
CA ALA A 408 -3.33 -8.37 -11.74
C ALA A 408 -4.30 -9.10 -12.69
N LEU A 409 -4.08 -10.40 -12.90
CA LEU A 409 -4.90 -11.24 -13.78
C LEU A 409 -6.27 -11.55 -13.20
N ALA A 410 -6.43 -11.58 -11.87
CA ALA A 410 -7.73 -11.75 -11.21
C ALA A 410 -8.72 -10.65 -11.63
N GLY A 411 -8.22 -9.45 -11.92
CA GLY A 411 -9.05 -8.36 -12.44
C GLY A 411 -9.68 -8.62 -13.81
N ARG A 412 -9.13 -9.51 -14.65
CA ARG A 412 -9.73 -9.85 -15.95
C ARG A 412 -11.07 -10.56 -15.83
N GLY A 413 -11.40 -11.12 -14.67
CA GLY A 413 -12.69 -11.71 -14.38
C GLY A 413 -13.59 -10.83 -13.53
N LEU A 414 -13.28 -9.52 -13.43
CA LEU A 414 -13.97 -8.55 -12.59
C LEU A 414 -14.17 -7.25 -13.36
N GLN A 415 -15.41 -7.02 -13.80
CA GLN A 415 -15.79 -5.78 -14.48
C GLN A 415 -16.58 -4.84 -13.57
N TYR A 416 -16.69 -3.56 -13.93
CA TYR A 416 -17.60 -2.62 -13.25
C TYR A 416 -19.07 -3.04 -13.31
N ALA A 417 -19.47 -3.70 -14.40
CA ALA A 417 -20.82 -4.19 -14.61
C ALA A 417 -21.11 -5.50 -13.86
N GLU A 418 -20.07 -6.29 -13.55
CA GLU A 418 -20.22 -7.51 -12.76
C GLU A 418 -20.35 -7.16 -11.29
N ARG A 419 -21.45 -7.61 -10.68
CA ARG A 419 -21.75 -7.28 -9.28
C ARG A 419 -21.12 -8.24 -8.28
N ASP A 420 -21.00 -9.52 -8.66
CA ASP A 420 -20.69 -10.57 -7.70
C ASP A 420 -19.48 -11.40 -8.11
N THR A 421 -18.60 -11.64 -7.14
CA THR A 421 -17.40 -12.47 -7.27
C THR A 421 -17.52 -13.68 -6.38
N ASN A 422 -17.20 -14.87 -6.88
CA ASN A 422 -17.13 -16.04 -6.02
C ASN A 422 -15.96 -15.93 -5.04
N MET A 423 -16.21 -16.28 -3.79
CA MET A 423 -15.17 -16.39 -2.78
C MET A 423 -14.05 -17.34 -3.24
N VAL A 424 -12.80 -16.94 -2.97
CA VAL A 424 -11.58 -17.71 -3.24
C VAL A 424 -10.94 -18.05 -1.89
N ASP A 425 -10.99 -19.34 -1.53
CA ASP A 425 -10.38 -19.87 -0.31
C ASP A 425 -8.85 -19.80 -0.37
N PRO A 426 -8.15 -19.71 0.78
CA PRO A 426 -6.72 -19.98 0.83
C PRO A 426 -6.39 -21.38 0.30
N ALA A 427 -5.35 -21.49 -0.53
CA ALA A 427 -4.89 -22.77 -1.04
C ALA A 427 -4.31 -23.65 0.10
N PRO A 428 -4.51 -24.97 0.10
CA PRO A 428 -3.81 -25.88 1.00
C PRO A 428 -2.32 -26.01 0.62
N PRO A 429 -1.46 -26.47 1.55
CA PRO A 429 -0.11 -26.90 1.21
C PRO A 429 -0.11 -27.98 0.12
N THR A 430 0.87 -27.93 -0.77
CA THR A 430 1.05 -28.95 -1.81
C THR A 430 1.60 -30.26 -1.22
N PRO A 431 1.46 -31.40 -1.91
CA PRO A 431 2.10 -32.65 -1.47
C PRO A 431 3.62 -32.53 -1.30
N GLU A 432 4.28 -31.69 -2.10
CA GLU A 432 5.72 -31.42 -2.01
C GLU A 432 6.06 -30.62 -0.75
N ASP A 433 5.26 -29.60 -0.40
CA ASP A 433 5.41 -28.83 0.84
C ASP A 433 5.31 -29.74 2.08
N ILE A 434 4.38 -30.70 2.03
CA ILE A 434 4.19 -31.69 3.09
C ILE A 434 5.38 -32.66 3.15
N ALA A 435 5.83 -33.19 2.00
CA ALA A 435 6.91 -34.16 1.92
C ALA A 435 8.28 -33.59 2.35
N ASN A 436 8.54 -32.31 2.07
CA ASN A 436 9.77 -31.62 2.45
C ASN A 436 9.84 -31.30 3.95
N GLY A 437 8.75 -31.54 4.69
CA GLY A 437 8.66 -31.22 6.11
C GLY A 437 8.87 -29.73 6.38
N THR A 438 8.71 -28.86 5.39
CA THR A 438 8.90 -27.40 5.48
C THR A 438 7.93 -26.75 6.47
N LEU A 439 6.86 -27.48 6.79
CA LEU A 439 5.90 -27.22 7.83
C LEU A 439 6.36 -27.76 9.20
N ARG A 440 7.65 -27.76 9.56
CA ARG A 440 8.10 -28.23 10.89
C ARG A 440 7.46 -27.37 11.98
N GLY A 441 6.54 -27.97 12.75
CA GLY A 441 5.67 -27.30 13.72
C GLY A 441 4.18 -27.35 13.36
N MET A 442 3.86 -27.63 12.09
CA MET A 442 2.58 -28.09 11.58
C MET A 442 2.75 -29.50 10.98
N ASN A 443 2.58 -30.51 11.82
CA ASN A 443 2.16 -31.86 11.41
C ASN A 443 3.21 -32.75 10.71
N ASP A 444 3.89 -33.61 11.48
CA ASP A 444 4.54 -34.85 11.01
C ASP A 444 3.54 -36.02 10.88
N GLY A 445 2.24 -35.72 10.76
CA GLY A 445 1.16 -36.70 10.71
C GLY A 445 0.67 -37.15 12.08
N VAL A 446 1.27 -36.70 13.18
CA VAL A 446 0.88 -37.04 14.56
C VAL A 446 0.82 -35.78 15.42
N ASN A 447 -0.21 -34.96 15.19
CA ASN A 447 -0.43 -33.73 15.96
C ASN A 447 -0.63 -34.06 17.47
N VAL A 448 0.15 -33.45 18.37
CA VAL A 448 0.15 -33.77 19.81
C VAL A 448 -0.96 -33.05 20.60
N TYR A 449 -1.74 -32.11 20.04
CA TYR A 449 -2.75 -31.39 20.83
C TYR A 449 -4.23 -31.42 20.40
N ASP A 450 -4.65 -31.54 19.12
CA ASP A 450 -6.12 -31.57 18.81
C ASP A 450 -6.61 -32.31 17.55
N GLY A 451 -5.75 -32.62 16.57
CA GLY A 451 -6.17 -33.23 15.30
C GLY A 451 -7.24 -32.46 14.51
N GLY A 452 -7.54 -31.21 14.88
CA GLY A 452 -8.72 -30.45 14.43
C GLY A 452 -8.56 -29.77 13.05
N ASN A 453 -7.34 -29.69 12.54
CA ASN A 453 -7.06 -29.09 11.23
C ASN A 453 -5.99 -29.87 10.45
N LEU A 454 -6.44 -30.83 9.64
CA LEU A 454 -5.60 -31.65 8.77
C LEU A 454 -5.38 -31.02 7.39
N ARG A 455 -6.05 -29.90 7.08
CA ARG A 455 -5.96 -29.22 5.79
C ARG A 455 -5.85 -27.69 5.96
N PRO A 456 -4.72 -27.21 6.52
CA PRO A 456 -4.49 -25.79 6.81
C PRO A 456 -4.41 -24.92 5.54
N ALA A 457 -4.45 -23.60 5.70
CA ALA A 457 -4.08 -22.66 4.64
C ALA A 457 -2.55 -22.66 4.44
N SER A 458 -2.06 -22.75 3.22
CA SER A 458 -0.63 -22.68 2.95
C SER A 458 -0.12 -21.26 3.17
N PHE A 459 1.04 -21.14 3.80
CA PHE A 459 1.81 -19.90 3.88
C PHE A 459 3.15 -20.00 3.12
N LEU A 460 3.35 -21.08 2.33
CA LEU A 460 4.59 -21.39 1.61
C LEU A 460 4.31 -21.79 0.14
N PRO A 461 5.05 -21.20 -0.80
CA PRO A 461 5.09 -19.75 -1.00
C PRO A 461 3.69 -19.22 -1.34
N PHE A 462 3.37 -18.00 -0.91
CA PHE A 462 2.06 -17.40 -1.19
C PHE A 462 2.02 -16.88 -2.63
N VAL A 463 1.45 -17.67 -3.54
CA VAL A 463 1.49 -17.46 -5.01
C VAL A 463 0.17 -17.01 -5.61
N GLU A 464 -0.96 -17.26 -4.95
CA GLU A 464 -2.30 -16.96 -5.45
C GLU A 464 -3.03 -16.04 -4.49
N PRO A 465 -3.67 -14.96 -4.98
CA PRO A 465 -4.52 -14.12 -4.14
C PRO A 465 -5.76 -14.91 -3.73
N ASN A 466 -6.18 -14.72 -2.48
CA ASN A 466 -7.46 -15.21 -1.99
C ASN A 466 -8.40 -14.04 -1.64
N LEU A 467 -9.69 -14.34 -1.68
CA LEU A 467 -10.77 -13.36 -1.58
C LEU A 467 -11.91 -13.98 -0.76
N PHE A 468 -11.92 -13.72 0.54
CA PHE A 468 -12.91 -14.28 1.46
C PHE A 468 -13.33 -13.26 2.52
N PRO A 469 -14.54 -13.36 3.09
CA PRO A 469 -14.97 -12.41 4.10
C PRO A 469 -14.22 -12.62 5.42
N VAL A 470 -14.00 -11.54 6.14
CA VAL A 470 -13.36 -11.54 7.45
C VAL A 470 -14.36 -12.00 8.51
N MET A 471 -13.97 -12.95 9.35
CA MET A 471 -14.78 -13.40 10.49
C MET A 471 -14.62 -12.42 11.65
N THR A 472 -15.56 -11.49 11.81
CA THR A 472 -15.40 -10.36 12.74
C THR A 472 -15.94 -10.62 14.14
N GLU A 473 -16.85 -11.60 14.27
CA GLU A 473 -17.42 -12.06 15.54
C GLU A 473 -17.66 -13.56 15.48
N ALA A 474 -17.36 -14.25 16.59
CA ALA A 474 -17.79 -15.61 16.86
C ALA A 474 -18.12 -15.71 18.35
N SER A 475 -19.39 -15.56 18.69
CA SER A 475 -19.86 -15.47 20.07
C SER A 475 -21.10 -16.33 20.32
N VAL A 476 -21.39 -16.60 21.58
CA VAL A 476 -22.60 -17.30 22.01
C VAL A 476 -23.22 -16.54 23.17
N TYR A 477 -24.54 -16.45 23.20
CA TYR A 477 -25.28 -16.23 24.45
C TYR A 477 -25.93 -17.53 24.86
N TYR A 478 -26.32 -17.64 26.12
CA TYR A 478 -27.19 -18.74 26.53
C TYR A 478 -28.20 -18.36 27.62
N ASN A 479 -29.28 -19.12 27.66
CA ASN A 479 -30.25 -19.15 28.75
C ASN A 479 -30.40 -20.57 29.27
N LEU A 480 -30.80 -20.69 30.53
CA LEU A 480 -31.23 -21.96 31.09
C LEU A 480 -32.75 -22.02 31.18
N ALA A 481 -33.29 -23.17 30.81
CA ALA A 481 -34.70 -23.49 30.92
C ALA A 481 -34.89 -24.83 31.64
N THR A 482 -36.09 -25.09 32.14
CA THR A 482 -36.40 -26.35 32.83
C THR A 482 -37.82 -26.79 32.57
N TYR A 483 -38.04 -28.10 32.50
CA TYR A 483 -39.36 -28.70 32.36
C TYR A 483 -39.42 -30.06 33.10
N PRO A 484 -40.60 -30.55 33.48
CA PRO A 484 -40.73 -31.82 34.19
C PRO A 484 -40.37 -33.02 33.28
N GLU A 485 -39.57 -33.97 33.78
CA GLU A 485 -39.12 -35.15 33.02
C GLU A 485 -40.30 -36.06 32.60
N SER A 486 -41.35 -36.11 33.43
CA SER A 486 -42.62 -36.78 33.13
C SER A 486 -43.80 -36.03 33.76
N ALA A 487 -45.03 -36.35 33.36
CA ALA A 487 -46.24 -35.66 33.83
C ALA A 487 -46.66 -36.04 35.26
N GLY A 488 -45.96 -36.96 35.94
CA GLY A 488 -46.34 -37.47 37.26
C GLY A 488 -45.87 -36.58 38.43
N PRO A 489 -46.60 -36.56 39.56
CA PRO A 489 -46.14 -35.90 40.78
C PRO A 489 -44.84 -36.54 41.29
N GLY A 490 -43.85 -35.71 41.63
CA GLY A 490 -42.51 -36.17 42.03
C GLY A 490 -41.57 -36.50 40.87
N ALA A 491 -41.98 -36.29 39.61
CA ALA A 491 -41.07 -36.31 38.49
C ALA A 491 -40.02 -35.19 38.66
N GLY A 492 -38.74 -35.56 38.56
CA GLY A 492 -37.68 -34.56 38.59
C GLY A 492 -37.68 -33.68 37.34
N ASN A 493 -36.83 -32.66 37.33
CA ASN A 493 -36.80 -31.65 36.26
C ASN A 493 -35.60 -31.88 35.34
N VAL A 494 -35.82 -31.72 34.04
CA VAL A 494 -34.76 -31.64 33.03
C VAL A 494 -34.29 -30.19 32.97
N LEU A 495 -32.98 -29.99 32.95
CA LEU A 495 -32.38 -28.69 32.67
C LEU A 495 -32.06 -28.61 31.17
N ARG A 496 -32.39 -27.51 30.51
CA ARG A 496 -32.15 -27.27 29.09
C ARG A 496 -31.26 -26.07 28.93
N VAL A 497 -30.18 -26.24 28.17
CA VAL A 497 -29.33 -25.14 27.72
C VAL A 497 -29.90 -24.63 26.40
N CYS A 498 -30.21 -23.34 26.33
CA CYS A 498 -30.68 -22.66 25.12
C CYS A 498 -29.55 -21.76 24.63
N ILE A 499 -28.95 -22.08 23.49
CA ILE A 499 -27.71 -21.47 22.98
C ILE A 499 -28.02 -20.63 21.75
N TYR A 500 -27.50 -19.41 21.74
CA TYR A 500 -27.66 -18.41 20.69
C TYR A 500 -26.30 -18.08 20.08
N PRO A 501 -25.73 -18.95 19.23
CA PRO A 501 -24.50 -18.65 18.53
C PRO A 501 -24.70 -17.51 17.53
N ARG A 502 -23.65 -16.72 17.36
CA ARG A 502 -23.57 -15.61 16.41
C ARG A 502 -22.22 -15.64 15.72
N VAL A 503 -22.26 -15.56 14.40
CA VAL A 503 -21.05 -15.40 13.59
C VAL A 503 -21.26 -14.19 12.70
N ALA A 504 -20.33 -13.23 12.70
CA ALA A 504 -20.39 -12.09 11.81
C ALA A 504 -19.30 -12.19 10.74
N LEU A 505 -19.68 -11.98 9.49
CA LEU A 505 -18.78 -11.96 8.35
C LEU A 505 -18.81 -10.59 7.69
N TRP A 506 -17.65 -9.97 7.49
CA TRP A 506 -17.48 -8.68 6.85
C TRP A 506 -16.80 -8.84 5.50
N ASN A 507 -17.33 -8.19 4.47
CA ASN A 507 -16.66 -8.05 3.19
C ASN A 507 -15.87 -6.73 3.14
N PRO A 508 -14.54 -6.75 3.29
CA PRO A 508 -13.73 -5.53 3.28
C PRO A 508 -13.36 -5.05 1.87
N TYR A 509 -13.87 -5.69 0.82
CA TYR A 509 -13.47 -5.47 -0.57
C TYR A 509 -14.48 -4.62 -1.33
N ASN A 510 -14.03 -4.01 -2.43
CA ASN A 510 -14.84 -3.18 -3.32
C ASN A 510 -15.73 -3.99 -4.30
N VAL A 511 -15.84 -5.31 -4.14
CA VAL A 511 -16.64 -6.24 -4.96
C VAL A 511 -17.54 -7.09 -4.05
N ALA A 512 -18.73 -7.48 -4.50
CA ALA A 512 -19.59 -8.35 -3.69
C ALA A 512 -19.04 -9.77 -3.68
N ILE A 513 -19.13 -10.47 -2.54
CA ILE A 513 -18.60 -11.83 -2.39
C ILE A 513 -19.74 -12.83 -2.27
N ASN A 514 -19.83 -13.76 -3.21
CA ASN A 514 -20.67 -14.95 -3.15
C ASN A 514 -19.96 -16.02 -2.32
N THR A 515 -20.43 -16.21 -1.09
CA THR A 515 -19.93 -17.26 -0.21
C THR A 515 -20.49 -18.63 -0.61
N HIS A 516 -19.69 -19.69 -0.47
CA HIS A 516 -20.17 -21.07 -0.56
C HIS A 516 -20.50 -21.63 0.83
N ASN A 517 -20.82 -22.93 0.93
CA ASN A 517 -21.06 -23.55 2.23
C ASN A 517 -19.78 -23.46 3.09
N MET A 518 -19.93 -22.95 4.30
CA MET A 518 -18.85 -22.86 5.27
C MET A 518 -19.27 -23.49 6.59
N CYS A 519 -18.28 -23.99 7.33
CA CYS A 519 -18.44 -24.42 8.71
C CYS A 519 -17.63 -23.48 9.62
N ALA A 520 -18.33 -22.76 10.49
CA ALA A 520 -17.73 -21.98 11.54
C ALA A 520 -17.56 -22.83 12.81
N THR A 521 -16.48 -22.57 13.52
CA THR A 521 -16.16 -23.10 14.84
C THR A 521 -16.19 -21.96 15.83
N VAL A 522 -16.90 -22.15 16.93
CA VAL A 522 -16.72 -21.37 18.16
C VAL A 522 -16.27 -22.33 19.25
N PHE A 523 -15.07 -22.12 19.76
CA PHE A 523 -14.53 -22.87 20.88
C PHE A 523 -14.54 -21.97 22.12
N VAL A 524 -15.48 -22.25 23.01
CA VAL A 524 -15.59 -21.65 24.34
C VAL A 524 -15.30 -22.70 25.39
N ASN A 525 -15.14 -22.28 26.65
CA ASN A 525 -14.95 -23.24 27.73
C ASN A 525 -16.15 -24.20 27.84
N GLY A 526 -15.95 -25.47 27.51
CA GLY A 526 -16.97 -26.53 27.58
C GLY A 526 -17.08 -27.23 28.92
N ASN A 527 -16.21 -26.91 29.89
CA ASN A 527 -16.20 -27.48 31.24
C ASN A 527 -16.72 -26.48 32.29
N LYS A 528 -17.53 -25.53 31.84
CA LYS A 528 -18.24 -24.56 32.68
C LYS A 528 -19.21 -25.25 33.63
N ASP A 529 -19.17 -24.84 34.88
CA ASP A 529 -20.15 -25.23 35.89
C ASP A 529 -21.08 -24.05 36.17
N VAL A 530 -22.35 -24.34 36.45
CA VAL A 530 -23.29 -23.36 37.01
C VAL A 530 -23.77 -23.81 38.37
N ARG A 531 -23.93 -22.84 39.27
CA ARG A 531 -24.63 -23.04 40.53
C ARG A 531 -26.11 -22.72 40.31
N VAL A 532 -26.97 -23.72 40.49
CA VAL A 532 -28.42 -23.63 40.32
C VAL A 532 -29.11 -23.54 41.68
N SER A 533 -29.96 -22.53 41.84
CA SER A 533 -30.83 -22.32 43.01
C SER A 533 -32.26 -22.82 42.72
N TYR A 534 -33.02 -23.21 43.75
CA TYR A 534 -34.31 -23.89 43.61
C TYR A 534 -35.48 -23.13 44.24
N ALA A 535 -36.69 -23.40 43.75
CA ALA A 535 -37.92 -22.75 44.22
C ALA A 535 -38.26 -23.08 45.69
N ASP A 536 -37.92 -24.29 46.15
CA ASP A 536 -38.14 -24.79 47.51
C ASP A 536 -37.09 -24.30 48.53
N ARG A 537 -36.12 -23.49 48.08
CA ARG A 537 -34.97 -23.02 48.88
C ARG A 537 -34.04 -24.13 49.37
N SER A 538 -34.05 -25.29 48.72
CA SER A 538 -33.01 -26.30 48.91
C SER A 538 -31.62 -25.74 48.58
N ALA A 539 -30.58 -26.38 49.11
CA ALA A 539 -29.19 -25.97 48.90
C ALA A 539 -28.88 -25.90 47.39
N PRO A 540 -28.23 -24.82 46.91
CA PRO A 540 -27.84 -24.71 45.52
C PRO A 540 -26.94 -25.88 45.10
N LYS A 541 -27.11 -26.36 43.86
CA LYS A 541 -26.32 -27.47 43.32
C LYS A 541 -25.44 -26.97 42.18
N ILE A 542 -24.22 -27.47 42.13
CA ILE A 542 -23.27 -27.21 41.04
C ILE A 542 -23.50 -28.25 39.96
N VAL A 543 -23.67 -27.81 38.72
CA VAL A 543 -24.00 -28.65 37.57
C VAL A 543 -23.15 -28.20 36.39
N PRO A 544 -22.48 -29.12 35.67
CA PRO A 544 -21.77 -28.76 34.43
C PRO A 544 -22.74 -28.34 33.33
N ILE A 545 -22.31 -27.52 32.37
CA ILE A 545 -23.08 -27.17 31.16
C ILE A 545 -22.31 -27.69 29.94
N PRO A 546 -22.90 -28.55 29.10
CA PRO A 546 -22.32 -28.89 27.81
C PRO A 546 -22.51 -27.72 26.85
N PHE A 547 -21.41 -27.14 26.37
CA PHE A 547 -21.42 -26.26 25.21
C PHE A 547 -21.01 -27.07 23.98
N GLY A 548 -21.94 -27.24 23.04
CA GLY A 548 -21.65 -27.99 21.83
C GLY A 548 -21.35 -29.44 22.14
N ARG A 549 -20.13 -29.90 21.82
CA ARG A 549 -19.64 -31.24 22.18
C ARG A 549 -19.39 -31.32 23.68
N GLY A 550 -19.95 -32.36 24.30
CA GLY A 550 -20.27 -32.49 25.71
C GLY A 550 -19.11 -32.23 26.68
N SER A 551 -19.42 -32.04 27.95
CA SER A 551 -18.43 -31.84 29.01
C SER A 551 -17.82 -33.17 29.47
N THR A 552 -16.50 -33.20 29.71
CA THR A 552 -15.84 -34.36 30.36
C THR A 552 -16.31 -34.59 31.80
N LYS A 553 -17.00 -33.61 32.40
CA LYS A 553 -17.61 -33.68 33.75
C LYS A 553 -19.00 -34.34 33.78
N ILE A 554 -19.58 -34.69 32.62
CA ILE A 554 -20.90 -35.36 32.49
C ILE A 554 -20.95 -36.72 33.22
N THR A 555 -19.79 -37.32 33.52
CA THR A 555 -19.67 -38.56 34.29
C THR A 555 -20.00 -38.43 35.78
N ASN A 556 -19.96 -37.22 36.36
CA ASN A 556 -20.31 -36.95 37.78
C ASN A 556 -21.78 -36.52 37.96
N GLY A 557 -22.66 -37.11 37.17
CA GLY A 557 -24.09 -37.05 37.40
C GLY A 557 -24.89 -36.10 36.51
N ALA A 558 -24.37 -35.65 35.37
CA ALA A 558 -25.17 -34.94 34.37
C ALA A 558 -25.13 -35.73 33.07
N GLN A 559 -26.17 -36.47 32.70
CA GLN A 559 -26.20 -37.24 31.45
C GLN A 559 -26.83 -36.43 30.32
N ALA A 560 -26.13 -36.31 29.19
CA ALA A 560 -26.74 -35.85 27.95
C ALA A 560 -27.83 -36.85 27.51
N ARG A 561 -28.80 -36.37 26.72
CA ARG A 561 -29.91 -37.21 26.24
C ARG A 561 -29.47 -38.38 25.33
N GLY A 562 -28.23 -38.37 24.82
CA GLY A 562 -27.61 -39.45 24.05
C GLY A 562 -26.09 -39.53 24.26
N PRO A 563 -25.42 -40.61 23.84
CA PRO A 563 -23.97 -40.76 23.96
C PRO A 563 -23.25 -39.75 23.06
N ASP A 564 -22.22 -39.07 23.59
CA ASP A 564 -21.31 -38.24 22.81
C ASP A 564 -20.02 -39.02 22.52
N PRO A 565 -19.71 -39.38 21.26
CA PRO A 565 -18.50 -40.12 20.91
C PRO A 565 -17.27 -39.20 20.76
N SER A 566 -17.42 -37.89 20.91
CA SER A 566 -16.35 -36.93 20.64
C SER A 566 -15.18 -37.14 21.61
N PRO A 567 -13.93 -37.13 21.12
CA PRO A 567 -12.76 -37.10 21.99
C PRO A 567 -12.84 -35.99 23.04
N GLY A 568 -12.34 -36.25 24.25
CA GLY A 568 -12.42 -35.30 25.38
C GLY A 568 -11.71 -33.96 25.17
N HIS A 569 -10.92 -33.78 24.10
CA HIS A 569 -10.33 -32.50 23.72
C HIS A 569 -11.24 -31.58 22.89
N TYR A 570 -12.42 -32.06 22.44
CA TYR A 570 -13.43 -31.27 21.72
C TYR A 570 -14.52 -30.67 22.62
N VAL A 571 -14.38 -30.79 23.94
CA VAL A 571 -15.33 -30.26 24.92
C VAL A 571 -15.45 -28.75 24.78
N GLY A 572 -16.65 -28.20 24.54
CA GLY A 572 -16.84 -26.75 24.35
C GLY A 572 -16.78 -26.28 22.90
N TRP A 573 -16.57 -27.23 21.99
CA TRP A 573 -16.53 -26.99 20.57
C TRP A 573 -17.92 -26.95 19.96
N MET A 574 -18.27 -25.81 19.39
CA MET A 574 -19.50 -25.63 18.62
C MET A 574 -19.20 -25.52 17.13
N LEU A 575 -19.82 -26.41 16.35
CA LEU A 575 -19.73 -26.43 14.90
C LEU A 575 -21.05 -25.98 14.28
N LEU A 576 -20.95 -24.99 13.39
CA LEU A 576 -22.08 -24.21 12.89
C LEU A 576 -21.97 -24.10 11.37
N SER A 577 -23.00 -24.51 10.65
CA SER A 577 -23.05 -24.36 9.20
C SER A 577 -23.57 -22.98 8.84
N LEU A 578 -22.81 -22.20 8.08
CA LEU A 578 -23.25 -20.90 7.59
C LEU A 578 -23.96 -21.06 6.25
N GLN A 579 -25.19 -20.56 6.15
CA GLN A 579 -25.95 -20.56 4.90
C GLN A 579 -25.24 -19.68 3.85
N PRO A 580 -24.99 -20.18 2.63
CA PRO A 580 -24.43 -19.36 1.55
C PRO A 580 -25.24 -18.10 1.29
N THR A 581 -24.55 -16.97 1.14
CA THR A 581 -25.14 -15.66 0.84
C THR A 581 -24.14 -14.78 0.09
N THR A 582 -24.65 -13.77 -0.60
CA THR A 582 -23.84 -12.70 -1.19
C THR A 582 -23.67 -11.59 -0.16
N ILE A 583 -22.43 -11.23 0.17
CA ILE A 583 -22.10 -10.10 1.06
C ILE A 583 -21.68 -8.92 0.19
N GLN A 584 -22.43 -7.81 0.26
CA GLN A 584 -22.16 -6.61 -0.55
C GLN A 584 -20.83 -5.94 -0.18
N PRO A 585 -20.25 -5.10 -1.05
CA PRO A 585 -19.02 -4.36 -0.72
C PRO A 585 -19.17 -3.60 0.60
N GLY A 586 -18.24 -3.81 1.53
CA GLY A 586 -18.24 -3.17 2.84
C GLY A 586 -19.28 -3.68 3.86
N GLU A 587 -20.21 -4.54 3.45
CA GLU A 587 -21.29 -5.06 4.29
C GLU A 587 -20.75 -6.05 5.34
N THR A 588 -21.29 -5.97 6.56
CA THR A 588 -21.06 -6.98 7.61
C THR A 588 -22.38 -7.66 7.94
N LEU A 589 -22.47 -8.97 7.73
CA LEU A 589 -23.67 -9.75 7.98
C LEU A 589 -23.53 -10.60 9.25
N VAL A 590 -24.58 -10.60 10.08
CA VAL A 590 -24.70 -11.44 11.27
C VAL A 590 -25.51 -12.69 10.96
N PHE A 591 -24.88 -13.84 11.14
CA PHE A 591 -25.50 -15.16 11.03
C PHE A 591 -25.96 -15.60 12.40
N SER A 592 -27.26 -15.84 12.53
CA SER A 592 -27.92 -16.33 13.75
C SER A 592 -28.70 -17.62 13.48
N PRO A 593 -29.14 -18.38 14.49
CA PRO A 593 -29.82 -19.66 14.26
C PRO A 593 -31.02 -19.48 13.33
N ARG A 594 -31.08 -20.27 12.26
CA ARG A 594 -32.17 -20.15 11.27
C ARG A 594 -33.53 -20.53 11.86
N GLN A 595 -33.54 -21.45 12.83
CA GLN A 595 -34.73 -21.98 13.46
C GLN A 595 -34.40 -22.51 14.85
N HIS A 596 -35.43 -22.65 15.69
CA HIS A 596 -35.34 -23.39 16.94
C HIS A 596 -35.19 -24.90 16.68
N SER A 597 -34.11 -25.51 17.14
CA SER A 597 -33.87 -26.95 16.99
C SER A 597 -32.91 -27.52 18.04
N GLU A 598 -32.89 -28.84 18.19
CA GLU A 598 -31.87 -29.52 19.00
C GLU A 598 -30.50 -29.35 18.33
N TYR A 599 -29.47 -29.00 19.11
CA TYR A 599 -28.09 -28.92 18.60
C TYR A 599 -27.61 -30.31 18.19
N GLN A 600 -27.15 -30.45 16.94
CA GLN A 600 -26.75 -31.73 16.36
C GLN A 600 -25.24 -31.97 16.55
N LEU A 601 -24.90 -33.08 17.19
CA LEU A 601 -23.50 -33.51 17.41
C LEU A 601 -22.95 -34.32 16.23
N PHE A 602 -23.80 -35.09 15.55
CA PHE A 602 -23.38 -36.05 14.53
C PHE A 602 -23.53 -35.52 13.09
N ASP A 603 -24.55 -34.69 12.85
CA ASP A 603 -24.85 -34.10 11.55
C ASP A 603 -24.79 -32.58 11.66
N VAL A 604 -23.57 -32.06 11.72
CA VAL A 604 -23.26 -30.66 12.00
C VAL A 604 -23.87 -29.72 10.96
N ALA A 605 -24.05 -30.19 9.72
CA ALA A 605 -24.68 -29.44 8.64
C ALA A 605 -26.11 -28.96 8.98
N ARG A 606 -26.76 -29.57 9.99
CA ARG A 606 -28.08 -29.15 10.49
C ARG A 606 -28.05 -27.98 11.48
N ASN A 607 -26.90 -27.65 12.04
CA ASN A 607 -26.71 -26.49 12.91
C ASN A 607 -26.58 -25.21 12.07
N VAL A 608 -27.65 -24.87 11.35
CA VAL A 608 -27.63 -23.81 10.32
C VAL A 608 -27.80 -22.42 10.94
N LEU A 609 -26.86 -21.54 10.65
CA LEU A 609 -26.98 -20.09 10.86
C LEU A 609 -27.30 -19.38 9.53
N SER A 610 -28.12 -18.34 9.60
CA SER A 610 -28.56 -17.56 8.45
C SER A 610 -28.45 -16.07 8.73
N ALA A 611 -28.01 -15.32 7.72
CA ALA A 611 -28.01 -13.86 7.76
C ALA A 611 -29.39 -13.24 7.49
N SER A 612 -30.36 -14.03 7.06
CA SER A 612 -31.74 -13.58 6.78
C SER A 612 -32.68 -13.72 7.98
N VAL A 613 -32.20 -14.25 9.10
CA VAL A 613 -32.99 -14.42 10.34
C VAL A 613 -32.38 -13.54 11.41
N ALA A 614 -33.18 -12.59 11.92
CA ALA A 614 -32.76 -11.74 13.02
C ALA A 614 -32.60 -12.57 14.31
N PRO A 615 -31.61 -12.25 15.17
CA PRO A 615 -31.51 -12.88 16.48
C PRO A 615 -32.80 -12.67 17.29
N ASP A 616 -33.42 -13.78 17.72
CA ASP A 616 -34.65 -13.77 18.52
C ASP A 616 -34.50 -14.78 19.68
N PRO A 617 -34.82 -14.42 20.94
CA PRO A 617 -34.73 -15.34 22.07
C PRO A 617 -35.57 -16.63 21.97
N SER A 618 -36.54 -16.69 21.06
CA SER A 618 -37.33 -17.90 20.75
C SER A 618 -36.70 -18.79 19.68
N ILE A 619 -35.65 -18.34 19.02
CA ILE A 619 -34.94 -19.03 17.93
C ILE A 619 -33.51 -19.37 18.40
N TYR A 620 -33.31 -20.62 18.83
CA TYR A 620 -32.07 -21.08 19.45
C TYR A 620 -31.81 -22.56 19.23
N PHE A 621 -30.54 -22.95 19.35
CA PHE A 621 -30.19 -24.36 19.51
C PHE A 621 -30.34 -24.78 20.96
N TRP A 622 -30.77 -26.02 21.21
CA TRP A 622 -30.89 -26.50 22.59
C TRP A 622 -30.26 -27.86 22.81
N GLN A 623 -29.85 -28.08 24.06
CA GLN A 623 -29.35 -29.36 24.57
C GLN A 623 -30.00 -29.66 25.92
N ASP A 624 -30.58 -30.85 26.05
CA ASP A 624 -31.22 -31.31 27.28
C ASP A 624 -30.23 -32.06 28.18
N MET A 625 -30.28 -31.72 29.46
CA MET A 625 -29.45 -32.27 30.52
C MET A 625 -30.30 -33.04 31.53
N ARG A 626 -30.08 -34.36 31.60
CA ARG A 626 -30.67 -35.22 32.61
C ARG A 626 -29.67 -35.40 33.73
N VAL A 627 -29.81 -34.60 34.78
CA VAL A 627 -28.88 -34.60 35.90
C VAL A 627 -29.33 -35.67 36.91
N ARG A 628 -28.51 -36.70 37.11
CA ARG A 628 -28.73 -37.87 37.96
C ARG A 628 -27.55 -38.12 38.90
N ASP A 629 -27.76 -38.46 40.17
CA ASP A 629 -26.66 -38.74 41.10
C ASP A 629 -25.92 -40.05 40.76
N THR A 630 -24.88 -40.38 41.51
CA THR A 630 -24.10 -41.62 41.34
C THR A 630 -24.93 -42.90 41.53
N SER A 631 -26.13 -42.78 42.11
CA SER A 631 -27.13 -43.85 42.26
C SER A 631 -28.24 -43.76 41.19
N ASN A 632 -28.02 -42.99 40.12
CA ASN A 632 -28.92 -42.78 38.99
C ASN A 632 -30.25 -42.07 39.33
N ARG A 633 -30.35 -41.38 40.48
CA ARG A 633 -31.56 -40.66 40.92
C ARG A 633 -31.56 -39.24 40.39
N VAL A 634 -32.72 -38.70 40.01
CA VAL A 634 -32.82 -37.34 39.45
C VAL A 634 -32.37 -36.30 40.47
N ILE A 635 -31.44 -35.42 40.07
CA ILE A 635 -30.84 -34.39 40.94
C ILE A 635 -31.78 -33.20 41.13
N HIS A 636 -32.49 -32.78 40.08
CA HIS A 636 -33.42 -31.65 40.16
C HIS A 636 -34.82 -32.08 40.62
N THR A 637 -34.93 -32.59 41.84
CA THR A 637 -36.20 -32.99 42.47
C THR A 637 -37.15 -31.80 42.70
N SER A 638 -36.59 -30.61 42.82
CA SER A 638 -37.30 -29.33 42.97
C SER A 638 -37.06 -28.46 41.74
N VAL A 639 -37.97 -27.52 41.47
CA VAL A 639 -37.91 -26.72 40.24
C VAL A 639 -36.73 -25.73 40.29
N PRO A 640 -35.78 -25.80 39.34
CA PRO A 640 -34.73 -24.79 39.19
C PRO A 640 -35.31 -23.39 39.04
N ARG A 641 -34.70 -22.39 39.70
CA ARG A 641 -35.21 -21.01 39.76
C ARG A 641 -34.25 -20.00 39.15
N SER A 642 -32.96 -20.10 39.45
CA SER A 642 -31.93 -19.17 39.00
C SER A 642 -30.58 -19.86 38.92
N PHE A 643 -29.65 -19.25 38.20
CA PHE A 643 -28.30 -19.79 38.02
C PHE A 643 -27.26 -18.69 38.05
N ILE A 644 -26.03 -19.05 38.40
CA ILE A 644 -24.84 -18.24 38.20
C ILE A 644 -23.70 -19.13 37.70
N GLU A 645 -22.84 -18.61 36.82
CA GLU A 645 -21.61 -19.31 36.44
C GLU A 645 -20.72 -19.49 37.67
N PHE A 646 -20.21 -20.72 37.86
CA PHE A 646 -19.44 -21.11 39.03
C PHE A 646 -18.00 -21.42 38.61
N PRO A 647 -17.01 -20.61 39.04
CA PRO A 647 -15.63 -20.78 38.60
C PRO A 647 -14.92 -22.00 39.22
N GLY A 648 -15.50 -22.68 40.21
CA GLY A 648 -14.85 -23.80 40.92
C GLY A 648 -13.72 -23.36 41.88
N PRO A 649 -13.25 -24.25 42.78
CA PRO A 649 -12.00 -24.08 43.50
C PRO A 649 -10.78 -24.55 42.65
N GLY A 650 -9.79 -23.68 42.42
CA GLY A 650 -8.56 -23.99 41.68
C GLY A 650 -8.72 -24.16 40.16
N ASN A 651 -7.69 -24.66 39.46
CA ASN A 651 -7.63 -24.88 38.00
C ASN A 651 -8.61 -25.98 37.46
N GLN A 652 -9.67 -26.33 38.19
CA GLN A 652 -10.56 -27.46 37.86
C GLN A 652 -11.66 -27.12 36.84
N SER A 653 -11.76 -25.86 36.44
CA SER A 653 -12.75 -25.36 35.46
C SER A 653 -12.09 -24.85 34.16
N GLY A 654 -10.85 -25.28 33.90
CA GLY A 654 -9.93 -24.77 32.87
C GLY A 654 -10.60 -24.39 31.55
N GLY A 655 -10.44 -23.13 31.16
CA GLY A 655 -11.06 -22.50 29.99
C GLY A 655 -10.11 -22.25 28.84
N ASP A 656 -8.97 -22.93 28.79
CA ASP A 656 -7.79 -22.57 28.01
C ASP A 656 -7.87 -22.80 26.49
N ASN A 657 -9.04 -23.16 25.98
CA ASN A 657 -9.19 -23.58 24.58
C ASN A 657 -10.08 -22.60 23.82
N TYR A 658 -9.75 -21.32 23.92
CA TYR A 658 -10.45 -20.25 23.22
C TYR A 658 -9.92 -20.12 21.78
N MET A 659 -10.79 -20.47 20.83
CA MET A 659 -10.47 -20.46 19.41
C MET A 659 -11.74 -20.25 18.58
N MET A 660 -11.57 -19.65 17.40
CA MET A 660 -12.57 -19.71 16.35
C MET A 660 -11.92 -20.04 15.03
N SER A 661 -12.67 -20.70 14.16
CA SER A 661 -12.21 -20.98 12.81
C SER A 661 -13.34 -20.99 11.80
N LEU A 662 -13.00 -20.79 10.54
CA LEU A 662 -13.89 -20.87 9.40
C LEU A 662 -13.27 -21.84 8.40
N LYS A 663 -14.04 -22.81 7.95
CA LYS A 663 -13.61 -23.81 6.96
C LYS A 663 -14.58 -23.94 5.80
N SER A 664 -14.04 -24.28 4.64
CA SER A 664 -14.81 -24.56 3.43
C SER A 664 -15.46 -25.93 3.55
N ALA A 665 -16.79 -25.97 3.61
CA ALA A 665 -17.54 -27.22 3.53
C ALA A 665 -17.73 -27.69 2.07
N GLY A 666 -17.31 -26.88 1.09
CA GLY A 666 -17.45 -27.16 -0.32
C GLY A 666 -18.89 -27.54 -0.70
N ARG A 667 -19.04 -28.72 -1.33
CA ARG A 667 -20.36 -29.27 -1.73
C ARG A 667 -20.96 -30.23 -0.71
N ALA A 668 -20.33 -30.41 0.46
CA ALA A 668 -20.82 -31.35 1.47
C ALA A 668 -22.19 -30.90 2.01
N ARG A 669 -23.15 -31.83 2.03
CA ARG A 669 -24.50 -31.60 2.57
C ARG A 669 -24.71 -32.18 3.97
N SER A 670 -23.75 -32.96 4.43
CA SER A 670 -23.65 -33.52 5.79
C SER A 670 -22.17 -33.74 6.07
N PHE A 671 -21.76 -33.49 7.30
CA PHE A 671 -20.39 -33.69 7.76
C PHE A 671 -20.37 -33.85 9.29
N ASN A 672 -19.36 -34.59 9.73
CA ASN A 672 -19.01 -34.87 11.13
C ASN A 672 -17.56 -34.38 11.41
N ASP A 673 -17.02 -34.72 12.58
CA ASP A 673 -15.67 -34.28 13.01
C ASP A 673 -14.57 -34.69 12.07
N SER A 674 -14.51 -35.97 11.71
CA SER A 674 -13.44 -36.49 10.86
C SER A 674 -13.44 -35.77 9.51
N SER A 675 -14.61 -35.54 8.93
CA SER A 675 -14.71 -34.77 7.69
C SER A 675 -14.41 -33.28 7.86
N PHE A 676 -14.79 -32.66 9.00
CA PHE A 676 -14.46 -31.27 9.31
C PHE A 676 -12.94 -31.06 9.45
N ASN A 677 -12.25 -32.01 10.07
CA ASN A 677 -10.81 -31.93 10.27
C ASN A 677 -10.07 -31.83 8.93
N SER A 678 -10.59 -32.47 7.88
CA SER A 678 -10.04 -32.45 6.52
C SER A 678 -10.58 -31.34 5.60
N MET A 679 -11.48 -30.47 6.08
CA MET A 679 -11.96 -29.31 5.31
C MET A 679 -10.87 -28.26 5.15
N GLN A 680 -10.88 -27.54 4.02
CA GLN A 680 -9.95 -26.44 3.76
C GLN A 680 -10.14 -25.34 4.81
N SER A 681 -9.07 -25.00 5.52
CA SER A 681 -9.06 -23.89 6.46
C SER A 681 -9.09 -22.56 5.72
N ILE A 682 -9.98 -21.65 6.16
CA ILE A 682 -10.09 -20.28 5.65
C ILE A 682 -9.54 -19.31 6.69
N VAL A 683 -10.05 -19.39 7.92
CA VAL A 683 -9.60 -18.57 9.06
C VAL A 683 -9.38 -19.47 10.26
N TYR A 684 -8.33 -19.21 11.01
CA TYR A 684 -8.04 -19.79 12.31
C TYR A 684 -7.54 -18.68 13.24
N ALA A 685 -8.26 -18.45 14.33
CA ALA A 685 -7.88 -17.48 15.34
C ALA A 685 -7.80 -18.17 16.71
N ASN A 686 -6.57 -18.25 17.23
CA ASN A 686 -6.34 -18.64 18.62
C ASN A 686 -6.39 -17.38 19.50
N THR A 687 -7.21 -17.43 20.55
CA THR A 687 -7.47 -16.33 21.49
C THR A 687 -7.24 -16.74 22.95
N SER A 688 -6.50 -17.83 23.19
CA SER A 688 -6.02 -18.30 24.51
C SER A 688 -4.52 -18.07 24.75
N LEU A 689 -4.10 -17.77 25.99
CA LEU A 689 -2.67 -17.55 26.32
C LEU A 689 -1.82 -18.83 26.18
N GLN A 690 -2.37 -19.95 26.66
CA GLN A 690 -1.79 -21.27 26.64
C GLN A 690 -2.89 -22.26 26.30
N ALA A 691 -2.74 -23.06 25.25
CA ALA A 691 -3.68 -24.13 24.97
C ALA A 691 -3.52 -25.26 26.01
N GLY A 692 -4.58 -25.57 26.76
CA GLY A 692 -4.65 -26.74 27.66
C GLY A 692 -3.97 -26.65 29.04
N GLY A 693 -3.63 -25.45 29.56
CA GLY A 693 -3.00 -25.25 30.88
C GLY A 693 -3.95 -25.22 32.10
N SER A 694 -5.26 -25.11 31.86
CA SER A 694 -6.32 -24.74 32.80
C SER A 694 -6.11 -23.43 33.60
N ASP A 695 -5.42 -22.43 33.04
CA ASP A 695 -5.13 -21.14 33.68
C ASP A 695 -6.18 -20.02 33.44
N GLU A 696 -7.01 -20.10 32.39
CA GLU A 696 -8.03 -19.10 32.10
C GLU A 696 -9.36 -19.45 32.77
N LEU A 697 -9.58 -18.93 33.99
CA LEU A 697 -10.82 -19.12 34.75
C LEU A 697 -12.02 -18.42 34.10
N PRO A 698 -13.26 -18.93 34.29
CA PRO A 698 -14.47 -18.20 33.93
C PRO A 698 -14.49 -16.78 34.53
N VAL A 699 -14.97 -15.81 33.75
CA VAL A 699 -15.09 -14.42 34.21
C VAL A 699 -15.98 -14.38 35.44
N GLN A 700 -15.43 -13.96 36.58
CA GLN A 700 -16.19 -13.94 37.84
C GLN A 700 -17.29 -12.87 37.78
N TRP A 701 -18.52 -13.27 38.14
CA TRP A 701 -19.64 -12.35 38.24
C TRP A 701 -19.48 -11.53 39.53
N SER A 702 -18.81 -10.39 39.46
CA SER A 702 -18.66 -9.51 40.61
C SER A 702 -19.86 -8.58 40.78
N SER A 703 -20.26 -8.35 42.03
CA SER A 703 -20.99 -7.18 42.46
C SER A 703 -20.15 -6.49 43.53
N GLY A 704 -20.16 -5.16 43.58
CA GLY A 704 -19.40 -4.40 44.58
C GLY A 704 -19.63 -4.90 46.01
N ARG A 705 -18.67 -4.66 46.92
CA ARG A 705 -18.69 -5.17 48.31
C ARG A 705 -20.09 -5.04 48.94
N GLY A 706 -20.72 -6.19 49.22
CA GLY A 706 -21.99 -6.28 49.95
C GLY A 706 -23.27 -6.35 49.12
N ALA A 707 -23.22 -6.17 47.79
CA ALA A 707 -24.39 -6.37 46.94
C ALA A 707 -24.54 -7.84 46.54
N ARG A 708 -25.77 -8.39 46.56
CA ARG A 708 -26.05 -9.69 45.92
C ARG A 708 -25.98 -9.53 44.41
N VAL A 709 -25.22 -10.39 43.73
CA VAL A 709 -25.24 -10.50 42.27
C VAL A 709 -26.66 -10.89 41.83
N PRO A 710 -27.36 -10.10 40.99
CA PRO A 710 -28.65 -10.53 40.47
C PRO A 710 -28.48 -11.82 39.69
N GLU A 711 -29.15 -12.90 40.12
CA GLU A 711 -29.08 -14.21 39.46
C GLU A 711 -30.08 -14.26 38.30
N PRO A 712 -29.64 -14.52 37.05
CA PRO A 712 -30.52 -14.82 35.94
C PRO A 712 -31.47 -15.97 36.29
N ARG A 713 -32.71 -15.85 35.82
CA ARG A 713 -33.74 -16.88 36.03
C ARG A 713 -33.46 -18.12 35.19
N VAL A 714 -33.80 -19.29 35.73
CA VAL A 714 -34.03 -20.50 34.92
C VAL A 714 -35.48 -20.48 34.47
N HIS A 715 -35.70 -20.46 33.16
CA HIS A 715 -37.03 -20.33 32.57
C HIS A 715 -37.84 -21.63 32.67
N GLN A 716 -39.08 -21.56 33.16
CA GLN A 716 -39.94 -22.74 33.22
C GLN A 716 -40.67 -22.95 31.90
N LEU A 717 -40.58 -24.16 31.37
CA LEU A 717 -41.24 -24.63 30.16
C LEU A 717 -42.30 -25.67 30.54
N ALA A 718 -43.42 -25.68 29.81
CA ALA A 718 -44.53 -26.60 30.10
C ALA A 718 -44.16 -28.08 29.84
N ASN A 719 -43.31 -28.34 28.85
CA ASN A 719 -42.85 -29.68 28.47
C ASN A 719 -41.63 -29.57 27.53
N SER A 720 -41.09 -30.71 27.09
CA SER A 720 -39.92 -30.79 26.21
C SER A 720 -40.08 -30.13 24.83
N ARG A 721 -41.31 -29.93 24.35
CA ARG A 721 -41.63 -29.28 23.06
C ARG A 721 -41.87 -27.78 23.18
N ALA A 722 -42.05 -27.26 24.41
CA ALA A 722 -42.25 -25.84 24.65
C ALA A 722 -40.96 -25.05 24.37
N ARG A 723 -41.13 -23.78 23.99
CA ARG A 723 -40.04 -22.86 23.62
C ARG A 723 -40.01 -21.67 24.55
N LEU A 724 -38.85 -21.04 24.66
CA LEU A 724 -38.74 -19.74 25.31
C LEU A 724 -39.51 -18.69 24.49
N PRO A 725 -40.20 -17.74 25.15
CA PRO A 725 -40.82 -16.61 24.46
C PRO A 725 -39.74 -15.64 23.96
N GLY A 726 -40.05 -14.81 22.96
CA GLY A 726 -39.14 -13.74 22.49
C GLY A 726 -38.77 -12.71 23.56
N THR A 727 -39.48 -12.67 24.69
CA THR A 727 -39.16 -11.85 25.87
C THR A 727 -38.13 -12.48 26.81
N ALA A 728 -37.64 -13.69 26.50
CA ALA A 728 -36.63 -14.39 27.29
C ALA A 728 -35.22 -13.92 26.96
N ILE A 729 -34.95 -12.62 27.10
CA ILE A 729 -33.67 -12.02 26.74
C ILE A 729 -32.52 -12.65 27.56
N PRO A 730 -31.45 -13.17 26.92
CA PRO A 730 -30.26 -13.65 27.62
C PRO A 730 -29.58 -12.56 28.44
N ASP A 731 -29.06 -12.94 29.59
CA ASP A 731 -28.26 -12.02 30.41
C ASP A 731 -26.91 -11.73 29.75
N THR A 732 -26.46 -10.48 29.76
CA THR A 732 -25.16 -10.09 29.18
C THR A 732 -23.99 -10.95 29.67
N ARG A 733 -24.06 -11.44 30.92
CA ARG A 733 -23.02 -12.27 31.53
C ARG A 733 -22.95 -13.70 30.99
N THR A 734 -23.90 -14.09 30.14
CA THR A 734 -23.89 -15.37 29.44
C THR A 734 -23.29 -15.28 28.04
N ARG A 735 -22.86 -14.07 27.61
CA ARG A 735 -22.07 -13.88 26.40
C ARG A 735 -20.68 -14.48 26.59
N ASP A 736 -20.21 -15.26 25.62
CA ASP A 736 -18.83 -15.73 25.56
C ASP A 736 -18.39 -15.86 24.10
N GLY A 737 -17.08 -15.77 23.84
CA GLY A 737 -16.49 -15.80 22.51
C GLY A 737 -15.70 -14.54 22.17
N PHE A 738 -15.51 -14.27 20.88
CA PHE A 738 -14.50 -13.31 20.40
C PHE A 738 -15.06 -12.39 19.33
N ARG A 739 -14.47 -11.19 19.25
CA ARG A 739 -14.68 -10.26 18.14
C ARG A 739 -13.43 -9.46 17.84
N ILE A 740 -13.39 -8.86 16.67
CA ILE A 740 -12.39 -7.84 16.36
C ILE A 740 -12.55 -6.68 17.34
N ARG A 741 -11.43 -6.10 17.75
CA ARG A 741 -11.41 -4.92 18.61
C ARG A 741 -12.13 -3.75 17.96
N TRP A 742 -12.92 -3.06 18.78
CA TRP A 742 -13.64 -1.89 18.33
C TRP A 742 -12.72 -0.68 18.29
N TRP A 743 -13.03 0.30 17.44
CA TRP A 743 -12.27 1.56 17.41
C TRP A 743 -12.39 2.32 18.74
N ASP A 744 -13.58 2.25 19.34
CA ASP A 744 -13.83 2.68 20.71
C ASP A 744 -14.24 1.47 21.59
N GLU A 745 -13.23 0.86 22.19
CA GLU A 745 -13.38 -0.33 23.02
C GLU A 745 -14.14 -0.01 24.32
N HIS A 746 -15.04 -0.92 24.74
CA HIS A 746 -15.96 -0.62 25.83
C HIS A 746 -15.27 -0.59 27.21
N ARG A 747 -15.89 0.12 28.16
CA ARG A 747 -15.29 0.45 29.46
C ARG A 747 -14.88 -0.80 30.24
N SER A 748 -15.69 -1.86 30.24
CA SER A 748 -15.32 -3.09 30.96
C SER A 748 -14.03 -3.72 30.45
N ASN A 749 -13.79 -3.75 29.13
CA ASN A 749 -12.53 -4.26 28.57
C ASN A 749 -11.34 -3.38 28.97
N VAL A 750 -11.49 -2.05 28.89
CA VAL A 750 -10.44 -1.09 29.32
C VAL A 750 -10.06 -1.29 30.79
N LEU A 751 -11.05 -1.46 31.67
CA LEU A 751 -10.81 -1.70 33.10
C LEU A 751 -10.25 -3.09 33.38
N GLY A 752 -10.60 -4.06 32.53
CA GLY A 752 -10.19 -5.45 32.59
C GLY A 752 -8.75 -5.72 32.18
N SER A 753 -8.07 -4.76 31.55
CA SER A 753 -6.69 -4.91 31.06
C SER A 753 -5.60 -4.95 32.15
N GLY A 754 -5.95 -5.30 33.39
CA GLY A 754 -4.99 -5.46 34.49
C GLY A 754 -4.08 -4.25 34.70
N GLN A 755 -2.77 -4.44 34.67
CA GLN A 755 -1.76 -3.38 34.78
C GLN A 755 -1.87 -2.30 33.69
N LEU A 756 -2.39 -2.64 32.51
CA LEU A 756 -2.55 -1.71 31.38
C LEU A 756 -3.80 -0.83 31.48
N ARG A 757 -4.67 -1.03 32.49
CA ARG A 757 -5.91 -0.24 32.65
C ARG A 757 -5.69 1.28 32.74
N GLY A 758 -4.53 1.70 33.27
CA GLY A 758 -4.14 3.11 33.38
C GLY A 758 -3.61 3.71 32.06
N GLN A 759 -3.37 2.87 31.05
CA GLN A 759 -2.85 3.23 29.75
C GLN A 759 -3.78 2.70 28.64
N PRO A 760 -5.01 3.20 28.53
CA PRO A 760 -6.03 2.67 27.61
C PRO A 760 -5.62 2.71 26.12
N GLN A 761 -4.54 3.42 25.78
CA GLN A 761 -3.96 3.49 24.44
C GLN A 761 -3.56 2.11 23.87
N HIS A 762 -3.28 1.11 24.73
CA HIS A 762 -2.95 -0.25 24.25
C HIS A 762 -4.08 -0.90 23.44
N LEU A 763 -5.35 -0.55 23.72
CA LEU A 763 -6.53 -0.99 22.97
C LEU A 763 -6.78 -0.13 21.72
N LYS A 764 -6.25 1.10 21.68
CA LYS A 764 -6.43 2.08 20.60
C LYS A 764 -5.39 1.94 19.47
N THR A 765 -4.69 0.82 19.40
CA THR A 765 -3.82 0.50 18.26
C THR A 765 -4.67 0.25 17.02
N SER A 766 -4.29 0.81 15.87
CA SER A 766 -5.05 0.66 14.64
C SER A 766 -5.03 -0.79 14.18
N VAL A 767 -6.16 -1.49 14.33
CA VAL A 767 -6.37 -2.85 13.83
C VAL A 767 -6.03 -2.93 12.34
N LEU A 768 -6.40 -1.91 11.57
CA LEU A 768 -6.27 -1.86 10.11
C LEU A 768 -4.87 -1.45 9.65
N GLY A 769 -4.14 -0.67 10.44
CA GLY A 769 -2.76 -0.28 10.11
C GLY A 769 -1.77 -1.39 10.46
N THR A 770 -1.88 -1.92 11.68
CA THR A 770 -0.86 -2.79 12.29
C THR A 770 -1.10 -4.27 12.03
N TRP A 771 -2.35 -4.70 11.84
CA TRP A 771 -2.70 -6.08 11.56
C TRP A 771 -3.39 -6.20 10.18
N ASN A 772 -3.37 -7.40 9.61
CA ASN A 772 -4.09 -7.76 8.41
C ASN A 772 -5.36 -8.56 8.77
N PRO A 773 -6.56 -7.96 8.70
CA PRO A 773 -7.80 -8.66 9.03
C PRO A 773 -8.16 -9.74 8.00
N ARG A 774 -7.56 -9.73 6.80
CA ARG A 774 -7.79 -10.71 5.73
C ARG A 774 -6.93 -11.98 5.87
N ALA A 775 -6.14 -12.10 6.93
CA ALA A 775 -5.24 -13.23 7.13
C ALA A 775 -5.99 -14.53 7.45
N ALA A 776 -5.42 -15.69 7.09
CA ALA A 776 -5.94 -16.98 7.54
C ALA A 776 -5.54 -17.31 8.98
N TYR A 777 -4.41 -16.80 9.48
CA TYR A 777 -3.89 -17.13 10.80
C TYR A 777 -3.83 -15.93 11.73
N PHE A 778 -4.51 -16.06 12.87
CA PHE A 778 -4.37 -15.15 14.01
C PHE A 778 -3.87 -15.92 15.22
N CYS A 779 -2.64 -15.61 15.60
CA CYS A 779 -1.98 -16.19 16.75
C CYS A 779 -1.16 -15.10 17.45
N ARG A 780 -0.86 -15.32 18.74
CA ARG A 780 -0.02 -14.43 19.53
C ARG A 780 1.35 -14.26 18.89
N ASN A 781 1.88 -13.05 18.95
CA ASN A 781 3.26 -12.75 18.60
C ASN A 781 4.11 -12.27 19.79
N PRO A 782 5.47 -12.32 19.68
CA PRO A 782 6.36 -11.86 20.75
C PRO A 782 6.25 -10.37 21.09
N TRP A 783 5.67 -9.55 20.22
CA TRP A 783 5.53 -8.10 20.37
C TRP A 783 4.11 -7.64 20.72
N ASP A 784 3.15 -8.56 20.89
CA ASP A 784 1.79 -8.21 21.25
C ASP A 784 1.75 -7.72 22.70
N ASN A 785 0.95 -6.68 22.96
CA ASN A 785 0.62 -6.28 24.32
C ASN A 785 -0.09 -7.44 25.02
N VAL A 786 0.33 -7.77 26.25
CA VAL A 786 -0.28 -8.83 27.06
C VAL A 786 -0.70 -8.26 28.42
N THR A 787 -1.84 -8.71 28.92
CA THR A 787 -2.37 -8.35 30.24
C THR A 787 -2.07 -9.44 31.26
N ASP A 788 -1.90 -9.06 32.53
CA ASP A 788 -1.63 -9.97 33.65
C ASP A 788 -2.91 -10.62 34.23
N LEU A 789 -4.08 -10.23 33.75
CA LEU A 789 -5.37 -10.78 34.14
C LEU A 789 -6.18 -11.24 32.91
N PRO A 790 -6.93 -12.35 33.01
CA PRO A 790 -7.91 -12.76 32.02
C PRO A 790 -9.05 -11.74 31.80
N PRO A 791 -9.54 -11.58 30.55
CA PRO A 791 -9.04 -12.22 29.34
C PRO A 791 -7.66 -11.68 28.95
N HIS A 792 -6.74 -12.60 28.62
CA HIS A 792 -5.40 -12.20 28.19
C HIS A 792 -5.51 -11.55 26.81
N PHE A 793 -5.12 -10.28 26.75
CA PHE A 793 -5.19 -9.52 25.52
C PHE A 793 -3.98 -9.83 24.64
N TYR A 794 -4.18 -10.05 23.33
CA TYR A 794 -3.12 -10.00 22.32
C TYR A 794 -3.72 -9.91 20.90
N GLY A 795 -3.06 -9.21 19.98
CA GLY A 795 -3.43 -9.15 18.57
C GLY A 795 -4.71 -8.36 18.23
N MET A 796 -5.49 -8.86 17.28
CA MET A 796 -6.66 -8.18 16.68
C MET A 796 -8.00 -8.55 17.34
N TYR A 797 -8.09 -9.75 17.90
CA TYR A 797 -9.32 -10.25 18.51
C TYR A 797 -9.29 -10.07 20.02
N THR A 798 -10.45 -9.83 20.60
CA THR A 798 -10.62 -9.72 22.05
C THR A 798 -11.84 -10.50 22.49
N ARG A 799 -11.77 -11.01 23.73
CA ARG A 799 -12.90 -11.62 24.43
C ARG A 799 -13.60 -10.53 25.23
N ASP A 800 -14.92 -10.46 25.11
CA ASP A 800 -15.70 -9.43 25.79
C ASP A 800 -15.82 -9.69 27.30
N LEU A 801 -15.47 -8.70 28.13
CA LEU A 801 -15.97 -8.61 29.49
C LEU A 801 -17.41 -8.12 29.52
N PHE A 802 -18.11 -8.35 30.63
CA PHE A 802 -19.51 -7.98 30.77
C PHE A 802 -19.71 -6.46 30.69
N ASP A 803 -20.42 -6.00 29.67
CA ASP A 803 -20.71 -4.59 29.44
C ASP A 803 -22.08 -4.44 28.76
N GLN A 804 -22.79 -3.35 29.06
CA GLN A 804 -24.09 -3.10 28.43
C GLN A 804 -23.96 -2.98 26.89
N ARG A 805 -22.83 -2.46 26.39
CA ARG A 805 -22.55 -2.33 24.95
C ARG A 805 -22.51 -3.69 24.23
N VAL A 806 -22.21 -4.78 24.94
CA VAL A 806 -22.21 -6.16 24.42
C VAL A 806 -23.42 -6.98 24.92
N SER A 807 -24.44 -6.32 25.46
CA SER A 807 -25.70 -6.97 25.84
C SER A 807 -26.43 -7.52 24.62
N TRP A 808 -27.36 -8.46 24.85
CA TRP A 808 -28.21 -9.01 23.78
C TRP A 808 -28.93 -7.91 22.99
N GLN A 809 -29.46 -6.89 23.68
CA GLN A 809 -30.19 -5.80 23.04
C GLN A 809 -29.27 -4.88 22.22
N ASN A 810 -28.12 -4.47 22.78
CA ASN A 810 -27.20 -3.57 22.06
C ASN A 810 -26.54 -4.27 20.86
N MET A 811 -26.33 -5.59 20.96
CA MET A 811 -25.81 -6.40 19.86
C MET A 811 -26.89 -6.80 18.83
N MET A 812 -28.11 -6.26 18.89
CA MET A 812 -29.10 -6.51 17.85
C MET A 812 -28.66 -5.90 16.52
N PRO A 813 -28.56 -6.72 15.45
CA PRO A 813 -28.22 -6.21 14.13
C PRO A 813 -29.33 -5.32 13.57
N ARG A 814 -28.96 -4.43 12.66
CA ARG A 814 -29.90 -3.61 11.91
C ARG A 814 -30.47 -4.43 10.76
N SER A 815 -31.79 -4.49 10.63
CA SER A 815 -32.41 -5.18 9.50
C SER A 815 -32.48 -4.26 8.28
N VAL A 816 -31.82 -4.65 7.19
CA VAL A 816 -31.80 -3.92 5.90
C VAL A 816 -32.12 -4.93 4.81
N ASP A 817 -33.20 -4.70 4.04
CA ASP A 817 -33.64 -5.58 2.94
C ASP A 817 -33.76 -7.08 3.32
N GLY A 818 -34.22 -7.35 4.55
CA GLY A 818 -34.37 -8.72 5.07
C GLY A 818 -33.04 -9.40 5.45
N ARG A 819 -31.94 -8.65 5.48
CA ARG A 819 -30.62 -9.08 5.97
C ARG A 819 -30.30 -8.41 7.30
N ASN A 820 -29.43 -9.03 8.07
CA ASN A 820 -29.04 -8.56 9.40
C ASN A 820 -27.63 -7.99 9.35
N VAL A 821 -27.56 -6.66 9.23
CA VAL A 821 -26.31 -5.90 9.10
C VAL A 821 -25.77 -5.51 10.46
N SER A 822 -24.45 -5.53 10.61
CA SER A 822 -23.74 -5.11 11.82
C SER A 822 -22.55 -4.22 11.47
N TRP A 823 -21.82 -3.80 12.50
CA TRP A 823 -20.58 -3.06 12.40
C TRP A 823 -19.41 -3.93 12.88
N PRO A 824 -18.29 -4.07 12.14
CA PRO A 824 -17.17 -4.90 12.57
C PRO A 824 -16.26 -4.21 13.60
N PHE A 825 -16.37 -2.89 13.77
CA PHE A 825 -15.51 -2.08 14.65
C PHE A 825 -16.26 -1.33 15.77
N GLY A 826 -17.51 -1.72 16.07
CA GLY A 826 -18.33 -1.09 17.10
C GLY A 826 -19.70 -1.75 17.25
N GLU A 827 -20.65 -1.04 17.85
CA GLU A 827 -22.01 -1.54 18.04
C GLU A 827 -22.78 -1.61 16.70
N PRO A 828 -23.65 -2.62 16.48
CA PRO A 828 -24.37 -2.77 15.22
C PRO A 828 -25.19 -1.55 14.79
N LEU A 829 -25.71 -0.75 15.73
CA LEU A 829 -26.49 0.45 15.43
C LEU A 829 -25.62 1.62 14.91
N GLU A 830 -24.31 1.57 15.12
CA GLU A 830 -23.35 2.56 14.61
C GLU A 830 -22.84 2.20 13.20
N ALA A 831 -23.35 1.11 12.61
CA ALA A 831 -22.96 0.68 11.27
C ALA A 831 -23.28 1.80 10.24
N PRO A 832 -22.31 2.20 9.41
CA PRO A 832 -22.55 3.13 8.31
C PRO A 832 -23.45 2.49 7.25
N ASP A 833 -24.28 3.30 6.60
CA ASP A 833 -25.22 2.84 5.56
C ASP A 833 -24.52 2.20 4.36
N ASP A 834 -23.37 2.74 3.97
CA ASP A 834 -22.58 2.28 2.81
C ASP A 834 -21.59 1.15 3.17
N GLY A 835 -21.56 0.69 4.44
CA GLY A 835 -20.56 -0.25 4.92
C GLY A 835 -19.14 0.34 4.96
N VAL A 836 -18.11 -0.52 5.11
CA VAL A 836 -16.70 -0.10 5.04
C VAL A 836 -15.87 -1.00 4.15
N VAL A 837 -15.41 -0.41 3.04
CA VAL A 837 -14.47 -0.99 2.07
C VAL A 837 -13.06 -0.48 2.37
N LEU A 838 -12.09 -1.39 2.42
CA LEU A 838 -10.67 -1.07 2.66
C LEU A 838 -9.75 -1.56 1.55
N PHE A 839 -10.10 -2.65 0.87
CA PHE A 839 -9.22 -3.30 -0.08
C PHE A 839 -9.81 -3.27 -1.48
N ASP A 840 -9.15 -2.56 -2.38
CA ASP A 840 -9.53 -2.59 -3.78
C ASP A 840 -8.97 -3.85 -4.46
N VAL A 841 -9.86 -4.59 -5.11
CA VAL A 841 -9.51 -5.68 -6.00
C VAL A 841 -9.35 -5.09 -7.41
N PRO A 842 -8.29 -5.46 -8.18
CA PRO A 842 -8.13 -5.02 -9.57
C PRO A 842 -9.37 -5.36 -10.40
N ARG A 843 -9.69 -4.50 -11.36
CA ARG A 843 -10.77 -4.71 -12.34
C ARG A 843 -10.20 -4.71 -13.74
N GLU A 844 -10.91 -5.26 -14.71
CA GLU A 844 -10.44 -5.39 -16.08
C GLU A 844 -10.16 -4.01 -16.70
N GLU A 845 -10.99 -3.03 -16.40
CA GLU A 845 -10.94 -1.68 -16.97
C GLU A 845 -9.75 -0.86 -16.45
N ILE A 846 -9.38 -1.04 -15.18
CA ILE A 846 -8.31 -0.26 -14.52
C ILE A 846 -6.97 -1.02 -14.53
N GLY A 847 -7.01 -2.35 -14.36
CA GLY A 847 -5.85 -3.17 -14.06
C GLY A 847 -5.13 -2.74 -12.78
N ILE A 848 -3.82 -2.57 -12.86
CA ILE A 848 -2.98 -2.02 -11.78
C ILE A 848 -2.45 -0.67 -12.28
N PRO A 849 -3.06 0.46 -11.87
CA PRO A 849 -2.77 1.76 -12.46
C PRO A 849 -1.43 2.32 -11.99
N SER A 850 -0.95 1.92 -10.81
CA SER A 850 0.34 2.35 -10.24
C SER A 850 0.88 1.32 -9.26
N LEU A 851 2.17 1.43 -8.92
CA LEU A 851 2.78 0.62 -7.84
C LEU A 851 2.08 0.83 -6.49
N GLY A 852 1.53 2.03 -6.25
CA GLY A 852 0.78 2.32 -5.03
C GLY A 852 -0.47 1.46 -4.87
N TYR A 853 -1.07 1.00 -5.98
CA TYR A 853 -2.24 0.12 -5.94
C TYR A 853 -1.92 -1.25 -5.31
N LEU A 854 -0.66 -1.70 -5.39
CA LEU A 854 -0.18 -2.94 -4.74
C LEU A 854 -0.31 -2.90 -3.22
N ARG A 855 -0.60 -1.75 -2.59
CA ARG A 855 -0.93 -1.68 -1.16
C ARG A 855 -2.14 -2.54 -0.79
N HIS A 856 -3.05 -2.78 -1.73
CA HIS A 856 -4.24 -3.62 -1.52
C HIS A 856 -3.93 -5.12 -1.68
N LEU A 857 -2.76 -5.48 -2.23
CA LEU A 857 -2.32 -6.87 -2.33
C LEU A 857 -2.04 -7.46 -0.94
N LYS A 858 -2.64 -8.61 -0.65
CA LYS A 858 -2.30 -9.41 0.54
C LYS A 858 -0.97 -10.12 0.26
N LEU A 859 0.03 -9.98 1.14
CA LEU A 859 1.36 -10.59 0.97
C LEU A 859 1.65 -11.74 1.95
N SER A 860 0.74 -11.98 2.91
CA SER A 860 0.94 -12.95 3.98
C SER A 860 -0.38 -13.48 4.51
N GLU A 861 -0.37 -14.75 4.91
CA GLU A 861 -1.48 -15.42 5.59
C GLU A 861 -1.54 -15.18 7.10
N PHE A 862 -0.62 -14.37 7.65
CA PHE A 862 -0.60 -14.11 9.07
C PHE A 862 -1.12 -12.72 9.44
N GLY A 863 -1.93 -12.65 10.50
CA GLY A 863 -2.63 -11.43 10.93
C GLY A 863 -1.74 -10.32 11.47
N TRP A 864 -0.55 -10.63 11.97
CA TRP A 864 0.47 -9.64 12.40
C TRP A 864 1.27 -9.01 11.25
N HIS A 865 1.07 -9.45 10.01
CA HIS A 865 1.58 -8.72 8.86
C HIS A 865 0.69 -7.49 8.63
N PRO A 866 1.22 -6.31 8.32
CA PRO A 866 0.40 -5.12 8.08
C PRO A 866 -0.60 -5.32 6.94
N SER A 867 -1.79 -4.71 7.05
CA SER A 867 -2.80 -4.72 5.97
C SER A 867 -2.28 -4.11 4.66
N TYR A 868 -1.49 -3.04 4.79
CA TYR A 868 -0.91 -2.27 3.70
C TYR A 868 0.61 -2.29 3.83
N ALA A 869 1.25 -3.39 3.42
CA ALA A 869 2.71 -3.51 3.53
C ALA A 869 3.48 -2.77 2.42
N VAL A 870 2.85 -2.59 1.25
CA VAL A 870 3.44 -1.74 0.20
C VAL A 870 3.10 -0.29 0.50
N GLY A 871 4.12 0.56 0.60
CA GLY A 871 3.98 2.00 0.87
C GLY A 871 3.86 2.37 2.35
N ASN A 872 4.13 1.45 3.28
CA ASN A 872 4.14 1.71 4.73
C ASN A 872 5.47 1.22 5.33
N SER A 873 5.94 1.86 6.41
CA SER A 873 7.18 1.50 7.11
C SER A 873 6.97 0.47 8.24
N LEU A 874 5.77 -0.11 8.35
CA LEU A 874 5.51 -1.14 9.34
C LEU A 874 6.23 -2.44 8.98
N VAL A 875 7.06 -2.90 9.90
CA VAL A 875 7.93 -4.06 9.73
C VAL A 875 7.20 -5.35 10.09
N ASP A 876 7.31 -6.35 9.23
CA ASP A 876 6.84 -7.70 9.54
C ASP A 876 7.59 -8.25 10.76
N PRO A 877 6.89 -8.74 11.80
CA PRO A 877 7.52 -9.28 13.01
C PRO A 877 8.45 -10.48 12.77
N ARG A 878 8.39 -11.19 11.64
CA ARG A 878 9.36 -12.25 11.28
C ARG A 878 10.75 -11.69 10.95
N VAL A 879 10.86 -10.38 10.84
CA VAL A 879 12.05 -9.63 10.45
C VAL A 879 12.64 -8.96 11.70
N GLY A 880 13.97 -9.00 11.84
CA GLY A 880 14.66 -8.25 12.91
C GLY A 880 14.34 -6.76 12.83
N ARG A 881 14.36 -6.07 13.97
CA ARG A 881 13.94 -4.65 14.07
C ARG A 881 15.09 -3.67 14.32
N LEU A 882 16.34 -4.15 14.37
CA LEU A 882 17.47 -3.33 14.82
C LEU A 882 17.88 -2.28 13.78
N HIS A 883 17.59 -2.52 12.50
CA HIS A 883 17.97 -1.65 11.37
C HIS A 883 16.82 -1.37 10.39
N THR A 884 15.60 -1.71 10.77
CA THR A 884 14.41 -1.39 9.99
C THR A 884 13.91 -0.01 10.40
N SER A 885 14.02 0.96 9.49
CA SER A 885 13.43 2.30 9.61
C SER A 885 11.91 2.26 9.56
#